data_AF-A0A6H1U0N9-F1
#
_entry.id   AF-A0A6H1U0N9-F1
#
_cell.length_a   1.000
_cell.length_b   1.000
_cell.length_c   1.000
_cell.angle_alpha   90.00
_cell.angle_beta   90.00
_cell.angle_gamma   90.00
#
_symmetry.space_group_name_H-M   'P 1'
#
loop_
_entity.id
_entity.type
_entity.pdbx_description
1 polymer ?
#
loop_
_entity_poly.entity_id
_entity_poly.type
_entity_poly.pdbx_seq_one_letter_code
_entity_poly.pdbx_strand_id
1 'polypeptide(L)'
;MSGMMYSLWRRAGVAIAIAVSAGIGWGVTLDRDDRAIAAPLPADAAVTNVRDYGAKGDGVSDDTAAIQTALEEGNRFLYFPDGTYLVCDTLTIAQTGKRYFFEGESRDRAIVRLKDNCPGFDNPEAPKPVIQTKGPAGQAFRNSLFDLTVDVGRGNPGAIAIEYLNNNQGTIRNVTVRSSDPQKYGFAGIALTLPWPGPGTIEDVAIFGFDRAVLVTFPEFGMVFENLHVEDQRLVGIENRANLLSIRGLTSRNRVPAIRNVDGRGLVVVLDSQLEGGSPDVSAIANDEGVLYARNIRTSGYRSAIANSGEVIAGDRVDEYSSHGIYSLFPSTGSSLNLAIEAPPETDSPPVEQWVSVANFGADGNDDRDDTAAIQEAIDSGAAIVYFPNGKYIISNTIELRGNLERLNLLESTITVSEPLNGTENPVFRLQDGPSKSVILERFWGNYGGRNFHWVEHASSRTLVLKNIAVGSAKAYRNSGSGKLFIKDMVASDWIFKNQQVWARQLNPEGDVTKIINDGSDLWILGLKTEDEGNIIQTLNGGKTEVLGGLIYPGSGDIPPDQAAFINRESDLSVVIAESHHGGTRYTTFVRETRNGVTKTLTDGQLPPRGSARFIPLYVGTPGSVEPVLHSLLYSFSDRKVAISVGAIAISTAGLFYLKYRKA
;
A
#
# COMPACT_ATOMS: atom_id res chain seq x y z
N MET A 1 -68.48 -26.20 -2.37
CA MET A 1 -68.68 -26.83 -3.70
C MET A 1 -67.31 -26.89 -4.37
N SER A 2 -66.53 -27.97 -4.15
CA SER A 2 -66.46 -29.19 -4.99
C SER A 2 -65.88 -28.91 -6.40
N GLY A 3 -64.77 -29.48 -6.87
CA GLY A 3 -63.86 -30.51 -6.36
C GLY A 3 -62.93 -31.02 -7.49
N MET A 4 -61.93 -31.81 -7.07
CA MET A 4 -61.17 -32.88 -7.78
C MET A 4 -60.42 -32.57 -9.09
N MET A 5 -59.08 -32.66 -9.09
CA MET A 5 -58.23 -33.88 -9.21
C MET A 5 -58.14 -34.44 -10.64
N TYR A 6 -56.93 -34.42 -11.21
CA TYR A 6 -56.46 -35.43 -12.14
C TYR A 6 -54.99 -35.79 -11.89
N SER A 7 -54.73 -37.08 -11.94
CA SER A 7 -53.52 -37.81 -11.58
C SER A 7 -52.63 -38.13 -12.80
N LEU A 8 -51.33 -37.83 -12.72
CA LEU A 8 -50.20 -38.78 -12.70
C LEU A 8 -50.17 -39.97 -13.72
N TRP A 9 -49.30 -39.91 -14.76
CA TRP A 9 -48.01 -40.69 -14.93
C TRP A 9 -47.55 -40.88 -16.40
N ARG A 10 -46.29 -40.45 -16.63
CA ARG A 10 -45.19 -40.99 -17.47
C ARG A 10 -45.33 -41.25 -18.98
N ARG A 11 -44.39 -40.66 -19.75
CA ARG A 11 -43.36 -41.40 -20.50
C ARG A 11 -42.11 -40.54 -20.77
N ALA A 12 -40.99 -41.24 -20.90
CA ALA A 12 -39.62 -40.78 -20.79
C ALA A 12 -39.13 -39.91 -21.96
N GLY A 13 -38.29 -38.92 -21.64
CA GLY A 13 -37.43 -38.19 -22.57
C GLY A 13 -36.09 -37.94 -21.89
N VAL A 14 -35.03 -38.54 -22.44
CA VAL A 14 -33.64 -38.32 -22.07
C VAL A 14 -33.31 -36.85 -22.30
N ALA A 15 -32.95 -36.12 -21.25
CA ALA A 15 -32.39 -34.77 -21.36
C ALA A 15 -30.89 -34.86 -21.06
N ILE A 16 -30.10 -34.66 -22.11
CA ILE A 16 -28.67 -34.34 -22.00
C ILE A 16 -28.59 -33.00 -21.26
N ALA A 17 -28.14 -33.03 -20.00
CA ALA A 17 -27.82 -31.81 -19.27
C ALA A 17 -26.49 -31.27 -19.83
N ILE A 18 -26.57 -30.36 -20.79
CA ILE A 18 -25.47 -29.44 -21.06
C ILE A 18 -25.36 -28.56 -19.82
N ALA A 19 -24.34 -28.80 -19.00
CA ALA A 19 -23.95 -27.87 -17.97
C ALA A 19 -23.45 -26.60 -18.68
N VAL A 20 -24.35 -25.65 -18.88
CA VAL A 20 -23.95 -24.27 -19.13
C VAL A 20 -23.36 -23.80 -17.81
N SER A 21 -22.03 -23.79 -17.74
CA SER A 21 -21.27 -23.02 -16.77
C SER A 21 -21.74 -21.57 -16.92
N ALA A 22 -22.69 -21.18 -16.08
CA ALA A 22 -23.04 -19.79 -15.87
C ALA A 22 -21.77 -19.12 -15.34
N GLY A 23 -21.03 -18.49 -16.25
CA GLY A 23 -20.02 -17.52 -15.89
C GLY A 23 -20.71 -16.50 -15.00
N ILE A 24 -20.32 -16.49 -13.73
CA ILE A 24 -20.54 -15.34 -12.86
C ILE A 24 -19.72 -14.24 -13.50
N GLY A 25 -20.36 -13.51 -14.42
CA GLY A 25 -19.86 -12.27 -14.92
C GLY A 25 -19.82 -11.32 -13.74
N TRP A 26 -18.63 -11.19 -13.15
CA TRP A 26 -18.27 -10.00 -12.41
C TRP A 26 -18.20 -8.89 -13.45
N GLY A 27 -19.37 -8.38 -13.82
CA GLY A 27 -19.46 -7.04 -14.35
C GLY A 27 -18.95 -6.15 -13.23
N VAL A 28 -17.69 -5.76 -13.31
CA VAL A 28 -17.26 -4.50 -12.71
C VAL A 28 -17.99 -3.45 -13.54
N THR A 29 -19.25 -3.21 -13.20
CA THR A 29 -19.74 -1.84 -13.22
C THR A 29 -18.67 -1.09 -12.43
N LEU A 30 -17.96 -0.19 -13.10
CA LEU A 30 -17.55 1.02 -12.43
C LEU A 30 -18.87 1.65 -11.99
N ASP A 31 -19.45 1.15 -10.89
CA ASP A 31 -20.11 2.06 -10.00
C ASP A 31 -19.01 3.08 -9.79
N ARG A 32 -19.27 4.28 -10.33
CA ARG A 32 -18.80 5.50 -9.70
C ARG A 32 -19.35 5.39 -8.29
N ASP A 33 -18.73 4.53 -7.47
CA ASP A 33 -19.14 4.30 -6.11
C ASP A 33 -19.16 5.70 -5.54
N ASP A 34 -20.26 6.02 -4.87
CA ASP A 34 -20.43 7.16 -3.99
C ASP A 34 -19.42 7.08 -2.83
N ARG A 35 -18.13 6.90 -3.15
CA ARG A 35 -17.00 7.00 -2.24
C ARG A 35 -17.00 8.44 -1.80
N ALA A 36 -17.10 8.62 -0.48
CA ALA A 36 -17.28 9.89 0.21
C ALA A 36 -16.77 11.06 -0.63
N ILE A 37 -17.70 11.88 -1.13
CA ILE A 37 -17.37 13.21 -1.65
C ILE A 37 -16.49 13.83 -0.57
N ALA A 38 -15.24 14.14 -0.90
CA ALA A 38 -14.34 14.78 0.05
C ALA A 38 -15.09 15.97 0.66
N ALA A 39 -15.19 15.99 1.99
CA ALA A 39 -15.84 17.09 2.68
C ALA A 39 -14.92 18.32 2.57
N PRO A 40 -15.47 19.53 2.42
CA PRO A 40 -14.66 20.73 2.50
C PRO A 40 -13.90 20.74 3.83
N LEU A 41 -12.66 21.25 3.82
CA LEU A 41 -11.89 21.40 5.04
C LEU A 41 -12.57 22.43 5.97
N PRO A 42 -12.44 22.28 7.31
CA PRO A 42 -12.96 23.28 8.24
C PRO A 42 -12.43 24.69 7.93
N ALA A 43 -13.25 25.71 8.13
CA ALA A 43 -12.86 27.10 7.84
C ALA A 43 -11.64 27.56 8.65
N ASP A 44 -11.43 27.01 9.85
CA ASP A 44 -10.29 27.24 10.73
C ASP A 44 -9.14 26.23 10.53
N ALA A 45 -9.12 25.44 9.45
CA ALA A 45 -8.10 24.42 9.19
C ALA A 45 -6.66 24.96 9.06
N ALA A 46 -6.48 26.29 8.99
CA ALA A 46 -5.20 26.97 8.84
C ALA A 46 -4.40 26.52 7.59
N VAL A 47 -5.09 26.34 6.46
CA VAL A 47 -4.49 25.97 5.16
C VAL A 47 -4.36 27.17 4.22
N THR A 48 -3.50 27.07 3.21
CA THR A 48 -3.33 28.13 2.20
C THR A 48 -4.36 27.95 1.08
N ASN A 49 -5.43 28.75 1.08
CA ASN A 49 -6.42 28.72 0.00
C ASN A 49 -5.91 29.49 -1.23
N VAL A 50 -5.87 28.85 -2.40
CA VAL A 50 -5.37 29.50 -3.63
C VAL A 50 -6.19 30.73 -4.04
N ARG A 51 -7.46 30.82 -3.64
CA ARG A 51 -8.32 31.99 -3.93
C ARG A 51 -7.89 33.24 -3.17
N ASP A 52 -7.27 33.09 -2.01
CA ASP A 52 -6.76 34.23 -1.23
C ASP A 52 -5.59 34.93 -1.94
N TYR A 53 -4.95 34.21 -2.86
CA TYR A 53 -3.86 34.71 -3.73
C TYR A 53 -4.37 35.15 -5.12
N GLY A 54 -5.69 35.19 -5.33
CA GLY A 54 -6.32 35.69 -6.55
C GLY A 54 -6.59 34.64 -7.63
N ALA A 55 -6.39 33.34 -7.35
CA ALA A 55 -6.81 32.29 -8.26
C ALA A 55 -8.35 32.28 -8.35
N LYS A 56 -8.89 32.25 -9.57
CA LYS A 56 -10.33 32.35 -9.79
C LYS A 56 -11.00 31.00 -9.89
N GLY A 57 -10.35 30.01 -10.49
CA GLY A 57 -10.94 28.69 -10.73
C GLY A 57 -12.15 28.73 -11.68
N ASP A 58 -12.21 29.71 -12.58
CA ASP A 58 -13.35 29.96 -13.49
C ASP A 58 -13.25 29.21 -14.83
N GLY A 59 -12.16 28.49 -15.07
CA GLY A 59 -11.88 27.77 -16.32
C GLY A 59 -11.53 28.67 -17.50
N VAL A 60 -11.25 29.97 -17.28
CA VAL A 60 -10.95 30.96 -18.32
C VAL A 60 -9.71 31.78 -17.99
N SER A 61 -9.62 32.28 -16.76
CA SER A 61 -8.51 33.08 -16.26
C SER A 61 -7.26 32.23 -16.08
N ASP A 62 -6.10 32.80 -16.38
CA ASP A 62 -4.82 32.16 -16.07
C ASP A 62 -4.52 32.29 -14.57
N ASP A 63 -4.60 31.18 -13.86
CA ASP A 63 -4.39 31.12 -12.41
C ASP A 63 -2.93 30.74 -12.05
N THR A 64 -2.04 30.58 -13.06
CA THR A 64 -0.65 30.11 -12.83
C THR A 64 0.07 30.97 -11.80
N ALA A 65 0.06 32.30 -11.98
CA ALA A 65 0.78 33.20 -11.09
C ALA A 65 0.23 33.19 -9.66
N ALA A 66 -1.10 33.21 -9.51
CA ALA A 66 -1.75 33.19 -8.20
C ALA A 66 -1.45 31.91 -7.43
N ILE A 67 -1.52 30.75 -8.10
CA ILE A 67 -1.23 29.46 -7.47
C ILE A 67 0.26 29.34 -7.14
N GLN A 68 1.14 29.83 -8.02
CA GLN A 68 2.58 29.84 -7.76
C GLN A 68 2.92 30.73 -6.55
N THR A 69 2.28 31.90 -6.41
CA THR A 69 2.45 32.75 -5.22
C THR A 69 1.94 32.06 -3.96
N ALA A 70 0.77 31.40 -4.01
CA ALA A 70 0.27 30.60 -2.87
C ALA A 70 1.26 29.50 -2.47
N LEU A 71 1.90 28.84 -3.43
CA LEU A 71 2.91 27.80 -3.20
C LEU A 71 4.19 28.33 -2.54
N GLU A 72 4.59 29.56 -2.87
CA GLU A 72 5.82 30.17 -2.39
C GLU A 72 5.68 30.89 -1.04
N GLU A 73 4.55 31.58 -0.83
CA GLU A 73 4.31 32.40 0.37
C GLU A 73 3.48 31.70 1.45
N GLY A 74 2.74 30.64 1.08
CA GLY A 74 1.87 29.90 1.99
C GLY A 74 2.60 28.92 2.91
N ASN A 75 1.83 28.16 3.69
CA ASN A 75 2.33 27.14 4.61
C ASN A 75 2.61 25.78 3.94
N ARG A 76 2.71 25.74 2.60
CA ARG A 76 2.93 24.55 1.76
C ARG A 76 1.79 23.54 1.75
N PHE A 77 0.68 23.83 2.42
CA PHE A 77 -0.57 23.09 2.31
C PHE A 77 -1.56 23.91 1.49
N LEU A 78 -1.58 23.64 0.18
CA LEU A 78 -2.45 24.34 -0.77
C LEU A 78 -3.81 23.66 -0.83
N TYR A 79 -4.84 24.46 -0.62
CA TYR A 79 -6.23 24.05 -0.76
C TYR A 79 -6.85 24.65 -2.01
N PHE A 80 -7.48 23.80 -2.82
CA PHE A 80 -8.17 24.15 -4.06
C PHE A 80 -9.67 23.97 -3.88
N PRO A 81 -10.43 25.04 -3.58
CA PRO A 81 -11.89 24.99 -3.65
C PRO A 81 -12.37 24.49 -5.02
N ASP A 82 -13.58 23.97 -5.10
CA ASP A 82 -14.14 23.50 -6.37
C ASP A 82 -14.11 24.60 -7.44
N GLY A 83 -13.57 24.26 -8.62
CA GLY A 83 -13.27 25.20 -9.70
C GLY A 83 -12.31 24.59 -10.71
N THR A 84 -12.24 25.19 -11.90
CA THR A 84 -11.23 24.85 -12.92
C THR A 84 -10.16 25.92 -12.97
N TYR A 85 -8.97 25.58 -12.50
CA TYR A 85 -7.82 26.47 -12.44
C TYR A 85 -6.96 26.27 -13.69
N LEU A 86 -7.04 27.21 -14.64
CA LEU A 86 -6.21 27.11 -15.84
C LEU A 86 -4.78 27.53 -15.54
N VAL A 87 -3.83 26.68 -15.91
CA VAL A 87 -2.39 26.96 -15.79
C VAL A 87 -1.71 26.86 -17.15
N CYS A 88 -0.63 27.60 -17.36
CA CYS A 88 0.21 27.47 -18.54
C CYS A 88 1.71 27.63 -18.19
N ASP A 89 2.09 27.08 -17.05
CA ASP A 89 3.46 26.76 -16.69
C ASP A 89 3.47 25.63 -15.66
N THR A 90 4.65 25.13 -15.31
CA THR A 90 4.82 24.18 -14.22
C THR A 90 4.55 24.86 -12.88
N LEU A 91 3.60 24.32 -12.11
CA LEU A 91 3.48 24.57 -10.68
C LEU A 91 4.56 23.77 -9.96
N THR A 92 5.67 24.45 -9.62
CA THR A 92 6.82 23.83 -8.96
C THR A 92 7.23 24.65 -7.76
N ILE A 93 7.84 23.97 -6.81
CA ILE A 93 8.47 24.63 -5.69
C ILE A 93 9.84 25.17 -6.12
N ALA A 94 10.11 26.46 -5.87
CA ALA A 94 11.38 27.09 -6.20
C ALA A 94 12.54 26.64 -5.27
N GLN A 95 12.28 26.47 -3.97
CA GLN A 95 13.27 25.97 -3.01
C GLN A 95 13.07 24.48 -2.73
N THR A 96 14.15 23.69 -2.74
CA THR A 96 14.04 22.28 -2.35
C THR A 96 13.48 22.16 -0.93
N GLY A 97 12.49 21.29 -0.74
CA GLY A 97 11.84 21.15 0.55
C GLY A 97 11.08 19.84 0.70
N LYS A 98 10.20 19.83 1.69
CA LYS A 98 9.37 18.71 2.09
C LYS A 98 8.03 19.25 2.58
N ARG A 99 7.02 18.38 2.67
CA ARG A 99 5.66 18.66 3.15
C ARG A 99 4.90 19.63 2.24
N TYR A 100 4.99 19.39 0.93
CA TYR A 100 4.13 20.08 -0.04
C TYR A 100 2.86 19.25 -0.26
N PHE A 101 1.72 19.83 0.11
CA PHE A 101 0.42 19.20 0.01
C PHE A 101 -0.45 19.98 -0.97
N PHE A 102 -1.05 19.28 -1.93
CA PHE A 102 -2.05 19.81 -2.84
C PHE A 102 -3.36 19.08 -2.56
N GLU A 103 -4.37 19.76 -2.04
CA GLU A 103 -5.65 19.14 -1.67
C GLU A 103 -6.81 19.89 -2.33
N GLY A 104 -7.59 19.18 -3.13
CA GLY A 104 -8.84 19.72 -3.66
C GLY A 104 -9.99 19.57 -2.66
N GLU A 105 -10.98 20.45 -2.79
CA GLU A 105 -12.27 20.29 -2.11
C GLU A 105 -12.97 19.00 -2.55
N SER A 106 -12.85 18.64 -3.83
CA SER A 106 -13.33 17.37 -4.34
C SER A 106 -12.59 16.93 -5.60
N ARG A 107 -12.39 15.62 -5.74
CA ARG A 107 -11.65 15.03 -6.87
C ARG A 107 -12.14 15.52 -8.22
N ASP A 108 -13.46 15.51 -8.43
CA ASP A 108 -14.04 15.67 -9.75
C ASP A 108 -14.35 17.14 -10.11
N ARG A 109 -14.28 18.07 -9.14
CA ARG A 109 -14.63 19.49 -9.35
C ARG A 109 -13.51 20.47 -9.02
N ALA A 110 -12.52 20.10 -8.21
CA ALA A 110 -11.26 20.84 -8.08
C ALA A 110 -10.28 20.37 -9.19
N ILE A 111 -10.19 21.15 -10.27
CA ILE A 111 -9.48 20.75 -11.50
C ILE A 111 -8.32 21.71 -11.76
N VAL A 112 -7.08 21.23 -11.67
CA VAL A 112 -5.91 21.94 -12.22
C VAL A 112 -5.75 21.53 -13.68
N ARG A 113 -5.96 22.47 -14.61
CA ARG A 113 -5.98 22.18 -16.04
C ARG A 113 -4.92 22.98 -16.80
N LEU A 114 -4.03 22.29 -17.49
CA LEU A 114 -3.12 22.91 -18.46
C LEU A 114 -3.92 23.48 -19.64
N LYS A 115 -3.61 24.71 -20.05
CA LYS A 115 -4.19 25.31 -21.25
C LYS A 115 -3.88 24.47 -22.49
N ASP A 116 -4.83 24.44 -23.42
CA ASP A 116 -4.62 23.80 -24.72
C ASP A 116 -3.47 24.50 -25.47
N ASN A 117 -2.59 23.72 -26.10
CA ASN A 117 -1.40 24.19 -26.83
C ASN A 117 -0.53 25.15 -26.00
N CYS A 118 -0.32 24.83 -24.72
CA CYS A 118 0.50 25.66 -23.84
C CYS A 118 1.97 25.60 -24.28
N PRO A 119 2.64 26.74 -24.56
CA PRO A 119 4.03 26.74 -25.01
C PRO A 119 4.97 25.97 -24.09
N GLY A 120 5.82 25.11 -24.67
CA GLY A 120 6.80 24.31 -23.93
C GLY A 120 6.27 22.95 -23.43
N PHE A 121 4.99 22.64 -23.66
CA PHE A 121 4.40 21.32 -23.41
C PHE A 121 4.11 20.54 -24.71
N ASP A 122 4.53 21.05 -25.85
CA ASP A 122 4.28 20.52 -27.19
C ASP A 122 5.37 19.56 -27.71
N ASN A 123 6.50 19.45 -27.02
CA ASN A 123 7.63 18.62 -27.44
C ASN A 123 7.80 17.36 -26.54
N PRO A 124 7.48 16.14 -27.02
CA PRO A 124 7.67 14.91 -26.25
C PRO A 124 9.13 14.54 -25.99
N GLU A 125 10.09 15.09 -26.74
CA GLU A 125 11.53 14.90 -26.50
C GLU A 125 12.07 15.82 -25.38
N ALA A 126 11.26 16.77 -24.93
CA ALA A 126 11.57 17.67 -23.81
C ALA A 126 10.35 17.74 -22.87
N PRO A 127 9.99 16.62 -22.22
CA PRO A 127 8.75 16.55 -21.45
C PRO A 127 8.78 17.50 -20.25
N LYS A 128 7.63 18.08 -19.93
CA LYS A 128 7.49 19.12 -18.90
C LYS A 128 6.30 18.84 -17.98
N PRO A 129 6.47 18.90 -16.64
CA PRO A 129 5.39 18.66 -15.69
C PRO A 129 4.44 19.84 -15.52
N VAL A 130 3.15 19.56 -15.30
CA VAL A 130 2.15 20.56 -14.87
C VAL A 130 2.30 20.80 -13.37
N ILE A 131 2.27 19.73 -12.56
CA ILE A 131 2.61 19.81 -11.12
C ILE A 131 3.91 19.05 -10.90
N GLN A 132 4.85 19.68 -10.19
CA GLN A 132 6.12 19.07 -9.84
C GLN A 132 6.41 19.22 -8.35
N THR A 133 6.45 18.10 -7.64
CA THR A 133 6.98 18.06 -6.27
C THR A 133 8.48 17.83 -6.34
N LYS A 134 9.27 18.61 -5.58
CA LYS A 134 10.73 18.50 -5.50
C LYS A 134 11.18 18.42 -4.04
N GLY A 135 12.41 17.95 -3.85
CA GLY A 135 13.11 17.98 -2.58
C GLY A 135 14.59 17.65 -2.80
N PRO A 136 15.44 17.79 -1.77
CA PRO A 136 16.76 17.20 -1.83
C PRO A 136 16.63 15.69 -2.05
N ALA A 137 17.55 15.09 -2.81
CA ALA A 137 17.47 13.68 -3.17
C ALA A 137 17.37 12.81 -1.90
N GLY A 138 16.36 11.95 -1.83
CA GLY A 138 16.10 11.10 -0.66
C GLY A 138 15.49 11.81 0.56
N GLN A 139 15.12 13.10 0.45
CA GLN A 139 14.65 13.94 1.56
C GLN A 139 13.37 14.73 1.25
N ALA A 140 12.65 14.39 0.18
CA ALA A 140 11.39 15.01 -0.22
C ALA A 140 10.20 14.52 0.62
N PHE A 141 10.30 14.60 1.95
CA PHE A 141 9.35 13.94 2.84
C PHE A 141 7.92 14.49 2.75
N ARG A 142 6.93 13.60 2.83
CA ARG A 142 5.49 13.89 2.91
C ARG A 142 4.87 14.68 1.75
N ASN A 143 5.56 14.87 0.64
CA ASN A 143 4.95 15.49 -0.52
C ASN A 143 3.73 14.66 -0.97
N SER A 144 2.56 15.28 -1.07
CA SER A 144 1.29 14.56 -1.28
C SER A 144 0.29 15.35 -2.12
N LEU A 145 -0.59 14.63 -2.81
CA LEU A 145 -1.70 15.19 -3.59
C LEU A 145 -2.99 14.44 -3.27
N PHE A 146 -4.04 15.16 -2.91
CA PHE A 146 -5.32 14.61 -2.49
C PHE A 146 -6.49 15.25 -3.25
N ASP A 147 -7.51 14.44 -3.53
CA ASP A 147 -8.88 14.91 -3.79
C ASP A 147 -8.99 15.98 -4.91
N LEU A 148 -8.24 15.82 -6.00
CA LEU A 148 -8.27 16.75 -7.15
C LEU A 148 -8.13 16.05 -8.50
N THR A 149 -8.39 16.77 -9.58
CA THR A 149 -8.11 16.34 -10.96
C THR A 149 -6.96 17.15 -11.56
N VAL A 150 -6.02 16.48 -12.24
CA VAL A 150 -5.01 17.11 -13.11
C VAL A 150 -5.31 16.78 -14.57
N ASP A 151 -5.55 17.80 -15.39
CA ASP A 151 -5.93 17.67 -16.80
C ASP A 151 -4.90 18.36 -17.69
N VAL A 152 -4.25 17.64 -18.60
CA VAL A 152 -3.20 18.21 -19.47
C VAL A 152 -3.74 18.91 -20.72
N GLY A 153 -5.07 19.07 -20.86
CA GLY A 153 -5.66 19.80 -21.98
C GLY A 153 -5.45 19.09 -23.33
N ARG A 154 -5.44 19.86 -24.42
CA ARG A 154 -5.25 19.38 -25.80
C ARG A 154 -3.97 19.93 -26.42
N GLY A 155 -3.36 19.20 -27.35
CA GLY A 155 -2.19 19.68 -28.09
C GLY A 155 -0.91 19.80 -27.24
N ASN A 156 -0.84 19.07 -26.12
CA ASN A 156 0.30 19.10 -25.18
C ASN A 156 0.99 17.70 -25.08
N PRO A 157 1.51 17.13 -26.19
CA PRO A 157 2.10 15.78 -26.17
C PRO A 157 3.35 15.64 -25.29
N GLY A 158 4.05 16.72 -24.95
CA GLY A 158 5.16 16.73 -24.00
C GLY A 158 4.75 16.85 -22.53
N ALA A 159 3.46 16.97 -22.22
CA ALA A 159 3.02 17.16 -20.85
C ALA A 159 3.18 15.90 -19.99
N ILE A 160 3.82 16.08 -18.83
CA ILE A 160 3.68 15.21 -17.68
C ILE A 160 2.61 15.84 -16.78
N ALA A 161 1.58 15.11 -16.36
CA ALA A 161 0.58 15.74 -15.49
C ALA A 161 1.18 16.00 -14.09
N ILE A 162 1.81 14.98 -13.50
CA ILE A 162 2.46 15.08 -12.19
C ILE A 162 3.86 14.47 -12.27
N GLU A 163 4.91 15.26 -12.05
CA GLU A 163 6.24 14.72 -11.73
C GLU A 163 6.39 14.66 -10.20
N TYR A 164 6.32 13.43 -9.68
CA TYR A 164 6.17 13.14 -8.28
C TYR A 164 7.49 12.67 -7.66
N LEU A 165 7.91 13.37 -6.61
CA LEU A 165 9.03 13.03 -5.77
C LEU A 165 8.59 13.15 -4.32
N ASN A 166 8.63 12.01 -3.63
CA ASN A 166 8.40 11.90 -2.21
C ASN A 166 9.45 10.97 -1.59
N ASN A 167 9.64 11.05 -0.28
CA ASN A 167 10.48 10.13 0.47
C ASN A 167 9.87 9.84 1.85
N ASN A 168 10.22 8.70 2.45
CA ASN A 168 9.83 8.17 3.76
C ASN A 168 8.32 7.97 4.01
N GLN A 169 7.52 9.00 3.75
CA GLN A 169 6.06 9.03 3.73
C GLN A 169 5.66 9.95 2.57
N GLY A 170 4.68 9.59 1.77
CA GLY A 170 4.12 10.45 0.74
C GLY A 170 3.01 9.75 0.00
N THR A 171 1.93 10.47 -0.32
CA THR A 171 0.75 9.85 -0.92
C THR A 171 0.17 10.69 -2.06
N ILE A 172 -0.18 10.03 -3.16
CA ILE A 172 -1.22 10.54 -4.09
C ILE A 172 -2.48 9.72 -3.83
N ARG A 173 -3.58 10.36 -3.42
CA ARG A 173 -4.82 9.66 -3.06
C ARG A 173 -6.06 10.33 -3.64
N ASN A 174 -6.95 9.51 -4.19
CA ASN A 174 -8.22 9.97 -4.75
C ASN A 174 -8.03 11.09 -5.78
N VAL A 175 -7.12 10.86 -6.74
CA VAL A 175 -6.78 11.82 -7.80
C VAL A 175 -7.14 11.25 -9.16
N THR A 176 -7.72 12.09 -10.02
CA THR A 176 -7.88 11.77 -11.45
C THR A 176 -6.82 12.50 -12.25
N VAL A 177 -6.12 11.77 -13.13
CA VAL A 177 -5.17 12.34 -14.09
C VAL A 177 -5.69 12.06 -15.50
N ARG A 178 -5.79 13.08 -16.35
CA ARG A 178 -6.33 12.87 -17.71
C ARG A 178 -5.72 13.74 -18.78
N SER A 179 -5.74 13.22 -20.00
CA SER A 179 -5.61 14.01 -21.23
C SER A 179 -6.98 14.29 -21.83
N SER A 180 -7.30 15.57 -22.03
CA SER A 180 -8.50 15.99 -22.76
C SER A 180 -8.34 15.97 -24.28
N ASP A 181 -7.16 15.58 -24.77
CA ASP A 181 -6.87 15.45 -26.18
C ASP A 181 -7.66 14.27 -26.79
N PRO A 182 -8.37 14.45 -27.92
CA PRO A 182 -9.05 13.35 -28.60
C PRO A 182 -8.13 12.19 -29.00
N GLN A 183 -6.84 12.47 -29.25
CA GLN A 183 -5.80 11.47 -29.54
C GLN A 183 -5.09 10.98 -28.28
N LYS A 184 -5.54 11.41 -27.09
CA LYS A 184 -5.04 11.01 -25.78
C LYS A 184 -3.57 11.35 -25.55
N TYR A 185 -3.08 12.43 -26.17
CA TYR A 185 -1.69 12.86 -26.06
C TYR A 185 -1.29 13.30 -24.65
N GLY A 186 -0.01 13.09 -24.35
CA GLY A 186 0.67 13.45 -23.11
C GLY A 186 1.81 12.47 -22.89
N PHE A 187 2.94 12.91 -22.33
CA PHE A 187 4.11 12.08 -22.17
C PHE A 187 3.93 11.04 -21.05
N ALA A 188 3.46 11.48 -19.88
CA ALA A 188 3.14 10.60 -18.75
C ALA A 188 2.04 11.20 -17.87
N GLY A 189 1.17 10.35 -17.30
CA GLY A 189 0.26 10.76 -16.25
C GLY A 189 1.03 11.13 -14.98
N ILE A 190 1.66 10.14 -14.35
CA ILE A 190 2.53 10.32 -13.19
C ILE A 190 3.94 9.86 -13.55
N ALA A 191 4.92 10.75 -13.38
CA ALA A 191 6.34 10.46 -13.59
C ALA A 191 7.11 10.52 -12.27
N LEU A 192 7.84 9.47 -11.95
CA LEU A 192 8.78 9.38 -10.83
C LEU A 192 10.20 9.35 -11.40
N THR A 193 10.58 10.49 -11.97
CA THR A 193 11.78 10.68 -12.82
C THR A 193 12.84 11.59 -12.21
N LEU A 194 12.62 12.06 -10.99
CA LEU A 194 13.65 12.70 -10.17
C LEU A 194 14.38 11.65 -9.31
N PRO A 195 15.65 11.86 -8.93
CA PRO A 195 16.44 10.87 -8.19
C PRO A 195 15.80 10.40 -6.88
N TRP A 196 15.82 9.08 -6.68
CA TRP A 196 15.41 8.36 -5.48
C TRP A 196 13.95 8.60 -5.03
N PRO A 197 12.94 8.33 -5.88
CA PRO A 197 11.54 8.46 -5.52
C PRO A 197 11.07 7.34 -4.57
N GLY A 198 10.27 7.71 -3.58
CA GLY A 198 9.70 6.81 -2.59
C GLY A 198 10.55 6.69 -1.31
N PRO A 199 10.13 5.85 -0.35
CA PRO A 199 8.90 5.07 -0.39
C PRO A 199 7.65 5.97 -0.28
N GLY A 200 6.55 5.58 -0.92
CA GLY A 200 5.26 6.27 -0.88
C GLY A 200 4.12 5.43 -1.44
N THR A 201 2.91 5.99 -1.44
CA THR A 201 1.70 5.34 -1.97
C THR A 201 1.04 6.15 -3.10
N ILE A 202 0.45 5.43 -4.05
CA ILE A 202 -0.47 5.97 -5.06
C ILE A 202 -1.75 5.12 -4.94
N GLU A 203 -2.80 5.70 -4.38
CA GLU A 203 -4.01 4.96 -4.02
C GLU A 203 -5.31 5.60 -4.54
N ASP A 204 -6.21 4.77 -5.05
CA ASP A 204 -7.49 5.21 -5.63
C ASP A 204 -7.29 6.30 -6.71
N VAL A 205 -6.37 6.04 -7.63
CA VAL A 205 -6.01 6.97 -8.72
C VAL A 205 -6.52 6.42 -10.05
N ALA A 206 -7.06 7.30 -10.89
CA ALA A 206 -7.46 6.96 -12.25
C ALA A 206 -6.69 7.80 -13.27
N ILE A 207 -6.09 7.16 -14.28
CA ILE A 207 -5.26 7.79 -15.31
C ILE A 207 -5.80 7.47 -16.70
N PHE A 208 -6.22 8.51 -17.43
CA PHE A 208 -6.83 8.38 -18.77
C PHE A 208 -5.97 9.06 -19.85
N GLY A 209 -5.55 8.29 -20.85
CA GLY A 209 -4.69 8.74 -21.94
C GLY A 209 -3.20 8.66 -21.62
N PHE A 210 -2.40 9.54 -22.24
CA PHE A 210 -0.93 9.58 -22.18
C PHE A 210 -0.25 8.43 -22.92
N ASP A 211 1.03 8.60 -23.27
CA ASP A 211 1.87 7.51 -23.72
C ASP A 211 2.09 6.49 -22.60
N ARG A 212 2.25 6.99 -21.35
CA ARG A 212 2.45 6.21 -20.14
C ARG A 212 1.48 6.67 -19.05
N ALA A 213 0.80 5.77 -18.38
CA ALA A 213 0.07 6.18 -17.17
C ALA A 213 1.06 6.47 -16.03
N VAL A 214 2.02 5.57 -15.81
CA VAL A 214 3.08 5.74 -14.81
C VAL A 214 4.45 5.45 -15.42
N LEU A 215 5.43 6.33 -15.18
CA LEU A 215 6.83 6.13 -15.53
C LEU A 215 7.71 6.24 -14.28
N VAL A 216 8.56 5.24 -14.03
CA VAL A 216 9.49 5.24 -12.88
C VAL A 216 10.90 4.91 -13.38
N THR A 217 11.92 5.69 -12.99
CA THR A 217 13.27 5.56 -13.60
C THR A 217 14.45 5.38 -12.65
N PHE A 218 14.22 5.35 -11.34
CA PHE A 218 15.29 5.22 -10.35
C PHE A 218 15.12 3.95 -9.50
N PRO A 219 16.21 3.33 -9.03
CA PRO A 219 16.13 2.06 -8.30
C PRO A 219 15.70 2.18 -6.84
N GLU A 220 15.75 3.36 -6.26
CA GLU A 220 15.38 3.63 -4.87
C GLU A 220 14.06 4.39 -4.82
N PHE A 221 13.20 4.27 -3.80
CA PHE A 221 13.23 3.32 -2.68
C PHE A 221 12.07 2.31 -2.68
N GLY A 222 11.21 2.35 -3.70
CA GLY A 222 10.02 1.51 -3.80
C GLY A 222 8.74 2.34 -3.80
N MET A 223 7.68 1.86 -4.44
CA MET A 223 6.37 2.52 -4.45
C MET A 223 5.26 1.49 -4.28
N VAL A 224 4.23 1.86 -3.52
CA VAL A 224 3.02 1.04 -3.36
C VAL A 224 1.88 1.65 -4.19
N PHE A 225 1.19 0.80 -4.94
CA PHE A 225 0.00 1.17 -5.71
C PHE A 225 -1.18 0.33 -5.23
N GLU A 226 -2.29 0.96 -4.86
CA GLU A 226 -3.52 0.28 -4.47
C GLU A 226 -4.71 0.89 -5.21
N ASN A 227 -5.49 0.07 -5.91
CA ASN A 227 -6.66 0.51 -6.69
C ASN A 227 -6.32 1.57 -7.76
N LEU A 228 -5.30 1.28 -8.58
CA LEU A 228 -4.93 2.12 -9.73
C LEU A 228 -5.75 1.70 -10.96
N HIS A 229 -6.45 2.65 -11.58
CA HIS A 229 -7.12 2.46 -12.88
C HIS A 229 -6.33 3.18 -13.99
N VAL A 230 -5.99 2.46 -15.05
CA VAL A 230 -5.28 3.02 -16.21
C VAL A 230 -6.00 2.64 -17.51
N GLU A 231 -6.26 3.63 -18.35
CA GLU A 231 -7.03 3.44 -19.58
C GLU A 231 -6.55 4.36 -20.71
N ASP A 232 -6.61 3.88 -21.94
CA ASP A 232 -6.25 4.59 -23.17
C ASP A 232 -4.77 5.03 -23.26
N GLN A 233 -3.84 4.32 -22.63
CA GLN A 233 -2.41 4.55 -22.82
C GLN A 233 -1.96 4.17 -24.23
N ARG A 234 -1.06 4.98 -24.79
CA ARG A 234 -0.59 4.81 -26.18
C ARG A 234 0.64 3.90 -26.29
N LEU A 235 1.44 3.76 -25.23
CA LEU A 235 2.64 2.90 -25.22
C LEU A 235 2.63 1.83 -24.13
N VAL A 236 2.25 2.18 -22.89
CA VAL A 236 2.22 1.24 -21.75
C VAL A 236 1.44 1.84 -20.57
N GLY A 237 0.78 1.00 -19.76
CA GLY A 237 0.22 1.43 -18.48
C GLY A 237 1.31 1.93 -17.52
N ILE A 238 2.07 1.00 -16.94
CA ILE A 238 3.18 1.26 -16.01
C ILE A 238 4.50 0.86 -16.66
N GLU A 239 5.44 1.79 -16.82
CA GLU A 239 6.82 1.51 -17.22
C GLU A 239 7.76 1.64 -16.03
N ASN A 240 8.34 0.52 -15.60
CA ASN A 240 9.33 0.48 -14.52
C ASN A 240 10.74 0.31 -15.08
N ARG A 241 11.59 1.31 -14.88
CA ARG A 241 13.03 1.27 -15.18
C ARG A 241 13.83 1.31 -13.88
N ALA A 242 13.84 0.20 -13.15
CA ALA A 242 14.70 -0.14 -11.99
C ALA A 242 14.08 -0.08 -10.58
N ASN A 243 12.90 0.52 -10.37
CA ASN A 243 12.33 0.68 -9.03
C ASN A 243 11.65 -0.60 -8.51
N LEU A 244 11.16 -0.57 -7.26
CA LEU A 244 10.51 -1.68 -6.57
C LEU A 244 9.03 -1.38 -6.39
N LEU A 245 8.20 -1.88 -7.30
CA LEU A 245 6.76 -1.57 -7.32
C LEU A 245 5.98 -2.68 -6.65
N SER A 246 5.16 -2.34 -5.66
CA SER A 246 4.22 -3.25 -5.00
C SER A 246 2.80 -2.83 -5.34
N ILE A 247 2.12 -3.61 -6.17
CA ILE A 247 0.87 -3.23 -6.84
C ILE A 247 -0.24 -4.19 -6.43
N ARG A 248 -1.38 -3.66 -6.00
CA ARG A 248 -2.60 -4.45 -5.77
C ARG A 248 -3.82 -3.74 -6.36
N GLY A 249 -4.71 -4.50 -6.98
CA GLY A 249 -5.94 -3.93 -7.54
C GLY A 249 -5.70 -3.04 -8.76
N LEU A 250 -4.73 -3.38 -9.62
CA LEU A 250 -4.56 -2.67 -10.90
C LEU A 250 -5.68 -3.07 -11.85
N THR A 251 -6.42 -2.08 -12.33
CA THR A 251 -7.34 -2.21 -13.46
C THR A 251 -6.71 -1.54 -14.67
N SER A 252 -6.50 -2.30 -15.75
CA SER A 252 -6.00 -1.77 -17.01
C SER A 252 -6.98 -2.04 -18.13
N ARG A 253 -7.38 -1.00 -18.88
CA ARG A 253 -8.16 -1.13 -20.12
C ARG A 253 -7.35 -0.53 -21.26
N ASN A 254 -6.48 -1.33 -21.86
CA ASN A 254 -5.45 -0.85 -22.78
C ASN A 254 -5.19 -1.82 -23.92
N ARG A 255 -4.83 -1.32 -25.10
CA ARG A 255 -4.34 -2.15 -26.22
C ARG A 255 -2.85 -2.48 -26.13
N VAL A 256 -2.14 -1.79 -25.25
CA VAL A 256 -0.70 -1.90 -24.97
C VAL A 256 -0.46 -2.68 -23.67
N PRO A 257 0.78 -3.08 -23.33
CA PRO A 257 1.05 -3.75 -22.06
C PRO A 257 0.53 -2.91 -20.88
N ALA A 258 -0.06 -3.57 -19.89
CA ALA A 258 -0.46 -2.91 -18.65
C ALA A 258 0.76 -2.59 -17.79
N ILE A 259 1.76 -3.49 -17.75
CA ILE A 259 3.01 -3.32 -17.02
C ILE A 259 4.17 -3.71 -17.92
N ARG A 260 5.23 -2.91 -17.92
CA ARG A 260 6.52 -3.25 -18.51
C ARG A 260 7.67 -2.97 -17.53
N ASN A 261 8.42 -4.01 -17.18
CA ASN A 261 9.61 -3.92 -16.33
C ASN A 261 10.86 -4.13 -17.20
N VAL A 262 11.77 -3.16 -17.27
CA VAL A 262 12.79 -3.11 -18.32
C VAL A 262 14.25 -3.04 -17.85
N ASP A 263 14.49 -2.97 -16.55
CA ASP A 263 15.85 -2.88 -15.99
C ASP A 263 16.06 -3.99 -14.95
N GLY A 264 17.20 -4.68 -15.02
CA GLY A 264 17.56 -5.78 -14.14
C GLY A 264 17.55 -5.48 -12.64
N ARG A 265 17.55 -4.21 -12.22
CA ARG A 265 17.41 -3.81 -10.81
C ARG A 265 15.96 -3.70 -10.34
N GLY A 266 14.99 -3.75 -11.25
CA GLY A 266 13.57 -3.61 -10.95
C GLY A 266 12.98 -4.84 -10.27
N LEU A 267 12.11 -4.61 -9.29
CA LEU A 267 11.22 -5.61 -8.71
C LEU A 267 9.78 -5.16 -8.95
N VAL A 268 8.94 -6.03 -9.52
CA VAL A 268 7.50 -5.81 -9.62
C VAL A 268 6.77 -6.92 -8.87
N VAL A 269 5.97 -6.54 -7.89
CA VAL A 269 4.99 -7.37 -7.21
C VAL A 269 3.62 -6.91 -7.65
N VAL A 270 2.80 -7.78 -8.23
CA VAL A 270 1.44 -7.45 -8.68
C VAL A 270 0.41 -8.47 -8.20
N LEU A 271 -0.65 -7.99 -7.57
CA LEU A 271 -1.66 -8.79 -6.89
C LEU A 271 -3.07 -8.38 -7.32
N ASP A 272 -4.00 -9.33 -7.33
CA ASP A 272 -5.45 -9.10 -7.42
C ASP A 272 -5.83 -8.09 -8.53
N SER A 273 -5.33 -8.30 -9.75
CA SER A 273 -5.39 -7.31 -10.83
C SER A 273 -6.11 -7.82 -12.08
N GLN A 274 -6.77 -6.91 -12.79
CA GLN A 274 -7.59 -7.18 -13.98
C GLN A 274 -7.09 -6.36 -15.17
N LEU A 275 -6.60 -7.03 -16.21
CA LEU A 275 -5.93 -6.41 -17.35
C LEU A 275 -6.65 -6.76 -18.65
N GLU A 276 -7.32 -5.80 -19.28
CA GLU A 276 -8.26 -6.02 -20.38
C GLU A 276 -7.99 -5.14 -21.61
N GLY A 277 -8.67 -5.45 -22.71
CA GLY A 277 -8.57 -4.77 -24.00
C GLY A 277 -7.55 -5.46 -24.89
N GLY A 278 -6.29 -5.38 -24.49
CA GLY A 278 -5.12 -6.02 -25.09
C GLY A 278 -4.98 -5.92 -26.60
N SER A 279 -4.03 -6.71 -27.10
CA SER A 279 -3.83 -7.02 -28.52
C SER A 279 -3.29 -8.45 -28.62
N PRO A 280 -3.62 -9.22 -29.66
CA PRO A 280 -3.09 -10.58 -29.86
C PRO A 280 -1.56 -10.64 -30.03
N ASP A 281 -0.90 -9.50 -30.24
CA ASP A 281 0.55 -9.41 -30.40
C ASP A 281 1.30 -9.07 -29.10
N VAL A 282 0.56 -8.75 -28.02
CA VAL A 282 1.10 -8.15 -26.80
C VAL A 282 0.70 -8.98 -25.58
N SER A 283 1.64 -9.18 -24.65
CA SER A 283 1.37 -9.77 -23.34
C SER A 283 0.98 -8.67 -22.33
N ALA A 284 0.08 -8.96 -21.40
CA ALA A 284 -0.44 -7.94 -20.47
C ALA A 284 0.66 -7.41 -19.53
N ILE A 285 1.53 -8.29 -19.05
CA ILE A 285 2.73 -7.96 -18.27
C ILE A 285 3.94 -8.40 -19.08
N ALA A 286 4.84 -7.46 -19.39
CA ALA A 286 6.12 -7.71 -20.02
C ALA A 286 7.24 -7.47 -19.00
N ASN A 287 7.80 -8.55 -18.44
CA ASN A 287 8.99 -8.51 -17.61
C ASN A 287 10.21 -8.75 -18.49
N ASP A 288 10.75 -7.70 -19.11
CA ASP A 288 11.89 -7.81 -20.03
C ASP A 288 13.17 -8.14 -19.24
N GLU A 289 13.37 -7.44 -18.12
CA GLU A 289 14.46 -7.65 -17.15
C GLU A 289 13.94 -7.58 -15.71
N GLY A 290 14.76 -7.98 -14.73
CA GLY A 290 14.45 -7.86 -13.30
C GLY A 290 13.52 -8.96 -12.78
N VAL A 291 13.03 -8.79 -11.55
CA VAL A 291 12.23 -9.79 -10.84
C VAL A 291 10.73 -9.42 -10.90
N LEU A 292 9.89 -10.41 -11.21
CA LEU A 292 8.43 -10.30 -11.19
C LEU A 292 7.87 -11.36 -10.22
N TYR A 293 6.99 -10.92 -9.34
CA TYR A 293 6.09 -11.79 -8.59
C TYR A 293 4.64 -11.37 -8.90
N ALA A 294 3.81 -12.31 -9.29
CA ALA A 294 2.42 -12.06 -9.69
C ALA A 294 1.47 -13.06 -9.02
N ARG A 295 0.35 -12.59 -8.46
CA ARG A 295 -0.67 -13.45 -7.82
C ARG A 295 -2.08 -12.95 -8.15
N ASN A 296 -3.01 -13.86 -8.42
CA ASN A 296 -4.41 -13.55 -8.75
C ASN A 296 -4.58 -12.54 -9.90
N ILE A 297 -3.92 -12.76 -11.03
CA ILE A 297 -4.03 -11.91 -12.22
C ILE A 297 -5.03 -12.51 -13.20
N ARG A 298 -5.91 -11.66 -13.73
CA ARG A 298 -6.85 -12.00 -14.80
C ARG A 298 -6.59 -11.10 -15.99
N THR A 299 -6.50 -11.68 -17.18
CA THR A 299 -6.29 -10.92 -18.41
C THR A 299 -7.30 -11.29 -19.49
N SER A 300 -7.59 -10.34 -20.39
CA SER A 300 -8.42 -10.59 -21.57
C SER A 300 -7.99 -9.73 -22.75
N GLY A 301 -8.09 -10.26 -23.97
CA GLY A 301 -7.71 -9.57 -25.21
C GLY A 301 -6.19 -9.53 -25.51
N TYR A 302 -5.34 -9.94 -24.57
CA TYR A 302 -3.89 -10.05 -24.74
C TYR A 302 -3.47 -11.41 -25.31
N ARG A 303 -2.27 -11.47 -25.90
CA ARG A 303 -1.60 -12.71 -26.33
C ARG A 303 -1.41 -13.70 -25.17
N SER A 304 -1.01 -13.19 -24.02
CA SER A 304 -0.83 -13.93 -22.77
C SER A 304 -0.88 -12.97 -21.56
N ALA A 305 -1.03 -13.53 -20.36
CA ALA A 305 -0.91 -12.75 -19.13
C ALA A 305 0.51 -12.22 -18.93
N ILE A 306 1.53 -13.08 -19.07
CA ILE A 306 2.93 -12.74 -18.82
C ILE A 306 3.80 -13.08 -20.03
N ALA A 307 4.75 -12.20 -20.34
CA ALA A 307 5.99 -12.54 -21.02
C ALA A 307 7.17 -12.20 -20.10
N ASN A 308 8.12 -13.13 -19.97
CA ASN A 308 9.29 -12.98 -19.11
C ASN A 308 10.57 -13.19 -19.93
N SER A 309 11.40 -12.16 -20.06
CA SER A 309 12.64 -12.16 -20.85
C SER A 309 12.44 -12.72 -22.27
N GLY A 310 11.34 -12.30 -22.92
CA GLY A 310 10.95 -12.73 -24.26
C GLY A 310 10.19 -14.07 -24.33
N GLU A 311 10.18 -14.87 -23.26
CA GLU A 311 9.40 -16.11 -23.19
C GLU A 311 7.93 -15.80 -22.87
N VAL A 312 7.02 -16.30 -23.70
CA VAL A 312 5.57 -16.17 -23.49
C VAL A 312 5.09 -17.27 -22.56
N ILE A 313 4.58 -16.90 -21.39
CA ILE A 313 3.97 -17.84 -20.45
C ILE A 313 2.51 -18.03 -20.87
N ALA A 314 2.15 -19.26 -21.23
CA ALA A 314 0.81 -19.56 -21.74
C ALA A 314 -0.28 -19.35 -20.68
N GLY A 315 -1.42 -18.80 -21.10
CA GLY A 315 -2.59 -18.57 -20.26
C GLY A 315 -2.98 -17.10 -20.12
N ASP A 316 -4.23 -16.89 -19.75
CA ASP A 316 -4.89 -15.60 -19.49
C ASP A 316 -5.14 -15.37 -17.99
N ARG A 317 -4.72 -16.31 -17.15
CA ARG A 317 -4.85 -16.26 -15.69
C ARG A 317 -3.53 -16.68 -15.03
N VAL A 318 -3.19 -15.97 -13.96
CA VAL A 318 -2.04 -16.28 -13.10
C VAL A 318 -2.55 -16.43 -11.67
N ASP A 319 -2.51 -17.65 -11.14
CA ASP A 319 -2.83 -17.87 -9.73
C ASP A 319 -1.67 -17.41 -8.85
N GLU A 320 -0.45 -17.90 -9.09
CA GLU A 320 0.80 -17.40 -8.50
C GLU A 320 1.97 -17.66 -9.46
N TYR A 321 2.90 -16.71 -9.58
CA TYR A 321 4.07 -16.79 -10.44
C TYR A 321 5.22 -16.00 -9.84
N SER A 322 6.42 -16.59 -9.86
CA SER A 322 7.69 -15.91 -9.60
C SER A 322 8.58 -16.09 -10.83
N SER A 323 9.13 -15.01 -11.39
CA SER A 323 10.02 -15.11 -12.55
C SER A 323 11.36 -15.75 -12.25
N HIS A 324 11.70 -15.87 -10.96
CA HIS A 324 12.91 -16.49 -10.45
C HIS A 324 12.57 -17.56 -9.40
N GLY A 325 13.60 -18.24 -8.86
CA GLY A 325 13.44 -19.37 -7.96
C GLY A 325 12.63 -19.07 -6.69
N ILE A 326 12.02 -20.13 -6.15
CA ILE A 326 11.36 -20.16 -4.84
C ILE A 326 12.33 -20.79 -3.84
N TYR A 327 12.55 -20.12 -2.72
CA TYR A 327 13.58 -20.47 -1.73
C TYR A 327 12.95 -20.93 -0.42
N SER A 328 13.47 -22.03 0.13
CA SER A 328 13.09 -22.55 1.44
C SER A 328 14.26 -23.27 2.10
N LEU A 329 14.38 -23.15 3.43
CA LEU A 329 15.42 -23.85 4.21
C LEU A 329 14.96 -25.23 4.72
N PHE A 330 13.66 -25.41 4.84
CA PHE A 330 12.98 -26.63 5.24
C PHE A 330 11.91 -26.99 4.18
N PRO A 331 11.37 -28.23 4.19
CA PRO A 331 10.22 -28.55 3.35
C PRO A 331 9.09 -27.54 3.58
N SER A 332 8.56 -26.98 2.50
CA SER A 332 7.54 -25.92 2.52
C SER A 332 6.45 -26.21 1.48
N THR A 333 5.41 -25.38 1.46
CA THR A 333 4.35 -25.44 0.44
C THR A 333 4.81 -25.00 -0.95
N GLY A 334 5.97 -24.34 -1.05
CA GLY A 334 6.46 -23.75 -2.31
C GLY A 334 5.59 -22.61 -2.85
N SER A 335 4.69 -22.05 -2.03
CA SER A 335 3.78 -20.95 -2.35
C SER A 335 3.79 -19.94 -1.21
N SER A 336 3.50 -18.68 -1.52
CA SER A 336 3.32 -17.64 -0.50
C SER A 336 2.25 -18.03 0.54
N LEU A 337 2.28 -17.37 1.71
CA LEU A 337 1.29 -17.65 2.76
C LEU A 337 -0.13 -17.29 2.33
N ASN A 338 -0.27 -16.34 1.40
CA ASN A 338 -1.55 -15.86 0.90
C ASN A 338 -2.50 -15.51 2.06
N LEU A 339 -1.98 -14.71 3.01
CA LEU A 339 -2.76 -14.26 4.15
C LEU A 339 -3.97 -13.46 3.65
N ALA A 340 -5.09 -13.56 4.37
CA ALA A 340 -6.29 -12.83 4.01
C ALA A 340 -6.00 -11.32 4.01
N ILE A 341 -6.37 -10.65 2.91
CA ILE A 341 -6.14 -9.22 2.76
C ILE A 341 -7.44 -8.48 3.07
N GLU A 342 -7.38 -7.58 4.06
CA GLU A 342 -8.52 -6.76 4.46
C GLU A 342 -8.25 -5.29 4.13
N ALA A 343 -9.27 -4.58 3.64
CA ALA A 343 -9.22 -3.13 3.50
C ALA A 343 -9.45 -2.47 4.87
N PRO A 344 -8.82 -1.31 5.16
CA PRO A 344 -9.16 -0.58 6.38
C PRO A 344 -10.65 -0.24 6.41
N PRO A 345 -11.30 -0.21 7.57
CA PRO A 345 -12.64 0.33 7.67
C PRO A 345 -12.60 1.82 7.32
N GLU A 346 -13.47 2.24 6.42
CA GLU A 346 -13.81 3.65 6.25
C GLU A 346 -14.80 4.05 7.36
N THR A 347 -14.65 5.25 7.90
CA THR A 347 -15.65 5.84 8.79
C THR A 347 -16.49 6.81 7.98
N ASP A 348 -17.79 6.90 8.30
CA ASP A 348 -18.63 7.97 7.76
C ASP A 348 -17.93 9.31 8.07
N SER A 349 -17.84 10.18 7.06
CA SER A 349 -17.35 11.53 7.25
C SER A 349 -18.57 12.43 7.36
N PRO A 350 -19.10 12.68 8.57
CA PRO A 350 -20.19 13.63 8.74
C PRO A 350 -19.78 15.01 8.18
N PRO A 351 -20.75 15.87 7.87
CA PRO A 351 -20.49 17.24 7.46
C PRO A 351 -19.50 17.92 8.41
N VAL A 352 -18.65 18.79 7.87
CA VAL A 352 -17.53 19.42 8.60
C VAL A 352 -18.00 20.20 9.83
N GLU A 353 -19.25 20.65 9.85
CA GLU A 353 -19.88 21.35 10.97
C GLU A 353 -20.09 20.46 12.20
N GLN A 354 -20.01 19.14 12.05
CA GLN A 354 -20.06 18.17 13.15
C GLN A 354 -18.68 17.80 13.70
N TRP A 355 -17.61 18.30 13.06
CA TRP A 355 -16.25 18.05 13.51
C TRP A 355 -15.91 19.04 14.62
N VAL A 356 -15.09 18.60 15.57
CA VAL A 356 -14.69 19.42 16.71
C VAL A 356 -13.21 19.79 16.64
N SER A 357 -12.94 21.09 16.59
CA SER A 357 -11.59 21.65 16.64
C SER A 357 -11.02 21.57 18.05
N VAL A 358 -9.75 21.16 18.19
CA VAL A 358 -9.03 21.26 19.48
C VAL A 358 -8.86 22.72 19.93
N ALA A 359 -8.89 23.68 19.00
CA ALA A 359 -8.80 25.11 19.33
C ALA A 359 -9.99 25.62 20.15
N ASN A 360 -11.16 24.98 20.03
CA ASN A 360 -12.34 25.29 20.84
C ASN A 360 -12.11 25.05 22.34
N PHE A 361 -11.08 24.27 22.70
CA PHE A 361 -10.71 23.92 24.06
C PHE A 361 -9.38 24.58 24.49
N GLY A 362 -8.83 25.47 23.65
CA GLY A 362 -7.64 26.26 23.99
C GLY A 362 -6.31 25.69 23.53
N ALA A 363 -6.29 24.63 22.70
CA ALA A 363 -5.06 24.22 22.03
C ALA A 363 -4.69 25.24 20.94
N ASP A 364 -3.43 25.66 20.86
CA ASP A 364 -2.97 26.64 19.87
C ASP A 364 -1.63 26.20 19.28
N GLY A 365 -1.67 25.77 18.02
CA GLY A 365 -0.50 25.31 17.28
C GLY A 365 0.57 26.38 17.00
N ASN A 366 0.43 27.60 17.54
CA ASN A 366 1.33 28.73 17.30
C ASN A 366 1.91 29.38 18.57
N ASP A 367 1.58 28.90 19.78
CA ASP A 367 1.95 29.60 21.02
C ASP A 367 3.07 28.94 21.86
N ASP A 368 3.59 27.80 21.39
CA ASP A 368 4.63 26.98 22.04
C ASP A 368 4.26 26.56 23.49
N ARG A 369 2.98 26.47 23.82
CA ARG A 369 2.49 25.94 25.10
C ARG A 369 2.08 24.49 24.99
N ASP A 370 1.89 23.87 26.15
CA ASP A 370 1.42 22.51 26.28
C ASP A 370 -0.09 22.42 25.98
N ASP A 371 -0.44 21.67 24.94
CA ASP A 371 -1.81 21.51 24.44
C ASP A 371 -2.50 20.26 24.99
N THR A 372 -1.81 19.46 25.80
CA THR A 372 -2.24 18.11 26.19
C THR A 372 -3.65 18.10 26.80
N ALA A 373 -3.94 19.04 27.71
CA ALA A 373 -5.22 19.10 28.40
C ALA A 373 -6.37 19.49 27.44
N ALA A 374 -6.13 20.48 26.57
CA ALA A 374 -7.13 20.96 25.61
C ALA A 374 -7.47 19.88 24.57
N ILE A 375 -6.45 19.16 24.07
CA ILE A 375 -6.64 18.03 23.16
C ILE A 375 -7.48 16.93 23.82
N GLN A 376 -7.18 16.61 25.08
CA GLN A 376 -7.95 15.60 25.82
C GLN A 376 -9.40 16.04 26.03
N GLU A 377 -9.65 17.31 26.37
CA GLU A 377 -10.99 17.85 26.54
C GLU A 377 -11.80 17.83 25.23
N ALA A 378 -11.16 18.10 24.09
CA ALA A 378 -11.79 17.99 22.78
C ALA A 378 -12.25 16.56 22.47
N ILE A 379 -11.44 15.55 22.78
CA ILE A 379 -11.82 14.13 22.65
C ILE A 379 -12.97 13.79 23.62
N ASP A 380 -12.91 14.30 24.84
CA ASP A 380 -13.90 14.02 25.89
C ASP A 380 -15.25 14.75 25.66
N SER A 381 -15.31 15.69 24.71
CA SER A 381 -16.55 16.35 24.29
C SER A 381 -17.61 15.39 23.74
N GLY A 382 -17.21 14.18 23.32
CA GLY A 382 -18.07 13.16 22.73
C GLY A 382 -18.20 13.23 21.21
N ALA A 383 -17.41 14.07 20.56
CA ALA A 383 -17.35 14.16 19.10
C ALA A 383 -16.84 12.86 18.46
N ALA A 384 -17.41 12.49 17.31
CA ALA A 384 -16.91 11.38 16.50
C ALA A 384 -15.63 11.76 15.75
N ILE A 385 -15.53 13.01 15.29
CA ILE A 385 -14.33 13.53 14.61
C ILE A 385 -13.78 14.73 15.39
N VAL A 386 -12.52 14.61 15.80
CA VAL A 386 -11.74 15.71 16.38
C VAL A 386 -10.60 16.04 15.43
N TYR A 387 -10.36 17.33 15.19
CA TYR A 387 -9.30 17.77 14.30
C TYR A 387 -8.43 18.88 14.88
N PHE A 388 -7.24 19.01 14.30
CA PHE A 388 -6.26 20.02 14.63
C PHE A 388 -6.14 20.98 13.44
N PRO A 389 -6.44 22.29 13.60
CA PRO A 389 -5.94 23.30 12.67
C PRO A 389 -4.45 23.09 12.40
N ASN A 390 -3.99 23.24 11.15
CA ASN A 390 -2.58 23.04 10.80
C ASN A 390 -1.67 23.89 11.70
N GLY A 391 -0.78 23.24 12.44
CA GLY A 391 0.09 23.93 13.39
C GLY A 391 1.11 23.02 14.06
N LYS A 392 1.75 23.52 15.12
CA LYS A 392 2.70 22.78 15.95
C LYS A 392 2.16 22.67 17.37
N TYR A 393 1.80 21.46 17.78
CA TYR A 393 1.23 21.19 19.10
C TYR A 393 2.23 20.49 20.01
N ILE A 394 2.25 20.85 21.29
CA ILE A 394 3.16 20.27 22.29
C ILE A 394 2.38 19.33 23.20
N ILE A 395 2.88 18.10 23.37
CA ILE A 395 2.26 17.06 24.20
C ILE A 395 3.24 16.60 25.29
N SER A 396 2.85 16.71 26.55
CA SER A 396 3.64 16.33 27.73
C SER A 396 3.12 15.11 28.48
N ASN A 397 1.94 14.60 28.12
CA ASN A 397 1.33 13.41 28.72
C ASN A 397 0.51 12.61 27.69
N THR A 398 0.15 11.37 28.03
CA THR A 398 -0.65 10.51 27.15
C THR A 398 -2.00 11.15 26.83
N ILE A 399 -2.34 11.16 25.54
CA ILE A 399 -3.68 11.46 25.00
C ILE A 399 -4.45 10.15 24.88
N GLU A 400 -5.57 10.05 25.60
CA GLU A 400 -6.45 8.88 25.61
C GLU A 400 -7.47 8.99 24.47
N LEU A 401 -7.32 8.15 23.45
CA LEU A 401 -8.29 8.00 22.36
C LEU A 401 -9.45 7.14 22.85
N ARG A 402 -10.50 7.77 23.37
CA ARG A 402 -11.59 7.10 24.09
C ARG A 402 -12.96 7.64 23.70
N GLY A 403 -14.01 7.09 24.32
CA GLY A 403 -15.38 7.52 24.10
C GLY A 403 -15.83 7.30 22.65
N ASN A 404 -16.58 8.26 22.12
CA ASN A 404 -17.20 8.16 20.79
C ASN A 404 -16.23 8.48 19.63
N LEU A 405 -14.95 8.75 19.90
CA LEU A 405 -13.99 9.14 18.88
C LEU A 405 -13.87 8.05 17.80
N GLU A 406 -14.08 8.43 16.54
CA GLU A 406 -13.90 7.59 15.35
C GLU A 406 -12.72 8.06 14.50
N ARG A 407 -12.38 9.36 14.56
CA ARG A 407 -11.27 9.93 13.80
C ARG A 407 -10.59 11.07 14.55
N LEU A 408 -9.27 10.99 14.67
CA LEU A 408 -8.40 12.08 15.08
C LEU A 408 -7.56 12.51 13.87
N ASN A 409 -7.90 13.65 13.27
CA ASN A 409 -7.27 14.16 12.06
C ASN A 409 -6.41 15.39 12.37
N LEU A 410 -5.10 15.29 12.16
CA LEU A 410 -4.18 16.34 12.56
C LEU A 410 -3.89 17.38 11.46
N LEU A 411 -4.51 17.27 10.28
CA LEU A 411 -4.36 18.20 9.14
C LEU A 411 -2.90 18.62 8.85
N GLU A 412 -2.01 17.64 8.75
CA GLU A 412 -0.58 17.81 8.48
C GLU A 412 0.19 18.57 9.58
N SER A 413 -0.37 18.63 10.79
CA SER A 413 0.26 19.27 11.95
C SER A 413 1.52 18.55 12.41
N THR A 414 2.33 19.29 13.16
CA THR A 414 3.51 18.76 13.85
C THR A 414 3.19 18.51 15.32
N ILE A 415 3.56 17.34 15.83
CA ILE A 415 3.56 17.04 17.26
C ILE A 415 4.97 17.13 17.81
N THR A 416 5.13 17.85 18.91
CA THR A 416 6.36 17.91 19.70
C THR A 416 6.12 17.24 21.05
N VAL A 417 6.83 16.15 21.34
CA VAL A 417 6.75 15.50 22.64
C VAL A 417 7.69 16.17 23.64
N SER A 418 7.15 16.64 24.76
CA SER A 418 7.88 17.34 25.83
C SER A 418 7.95 16.53 27.12
N GLU A 419 8.72 17.02 28.10
CA GLU A 419 8.78 16.44 29.44
C GLU A 419 7.46 16.68 30.19
N PRO A 420 6.99 15.74 31.03
CA PRO A 420 7.71 14.54 31.46
C PRO A 420 7.56 13.33 30.53
N LEU A 421 6.68 13.36 29.51
CA LEU A 421 6.47 12.20 28.63
C LEU A 421 7.75 11.79 27.89
N ASN A 422 8.54 12.76 27.41
CA ASN A 422 9.77 12.52 26.67
C ASN A 422 10.87 11.85 27.52
N GLY A 423 10.93 10.51 27.49
CA GLY A 423 11.89 9.74 28.29
C GLY A 423 11.24 8.72 29.22
N THR A 424 9.91 8.72 29.31
CA THR A 424 9.13 7.64 29.92
C THR A 424 8.76 6.58 28.88
N GLU A 425 8.32 5.39 29.29
CA GLU A 425 7.76 4.37 28.39
C GLU A 425 6.25 4.52 28.12
N ASN A 426 5.68 5.68 28.47
CA ASN A 426 4.27 5.95 28.23
C ASN A 426 4.02 6.27 26.75
N PRO A 427 2.82 5.97 26.23
CA PRO A 427 2.48 6.31 24.86
C PRO A 427 2.08 7.79 24.72
N VAL A 428 2.30 8.38 23.53
CA VAL A 428 1.69 9.66 23.14
C VAL A 428 0.20 9.47 22.97
N PHE A 429 -0.21 8.50 22.15
CA PHE A 429 -1.61 8.16 21.94
C PHE A 429 -1.91 6.75 22.46
N ARG A 430 -2.89 6.61 23.35
CA ARG A 430 -3.39 5.30 23.80
C ARG A 430 -4.83 5.10 23.34
N LEU A 431 -5.08 4.06 22.55
CA LEU A 431 -6.43 3.67 22.17
C LEU A 431 -7.07 2.82 23.27
N GLN A 432 -8.19 3.29 23.81
CA GLN A 432 -9.02 2.57 24.79
C GLN A 432 -10.30 2.02 24.16
N ASP A 433 -10.91 1.04 24.83
CA ASP A 433 -12.25 0.57 24.48
C ASP A 433 -13.29 1.70 24.57
N GLY A 434 -14.33 1.59 23.76
CA GLY A 434 -15.31 2.63 23.50
C GLY A 434 -16.41 2.12 22.56
N PRO A 435 -17.51 2.87 22.41
CA PRO A 435 -18.67 2.44 21.63
C PRO A 435 -18.42 2.28 20.13
N SER A 436 -17.54 3.08 19.51
CA SER A 436 -17.30 2.96 18.07
C SER A 436 -16.34 1.79 17.76
N LYS A 437 -16.54 1.14 16.61
CA LYS A 437 -15.82 -0.09 16.26
C LYS A 437 -14.39 0.15 15.78
N SER A 438 -14.09 1.36 15.31
CA SER A 438 -12.80 1.71 14.73
C SER A 438 -12.40 3.14 15.07
N VAL A 439 -11.09 3.39 15.14
CA VAL A 439 -10.49 4.72 15.25
C VAL A 439 -9.46 4.92 14.15
N ILE A 440 -9.54 6.03 13.45
CA ILE A 440 -8.52 6.49 12.51
C ILE A 440 -7.69 7.59 13.20
N LEU A 441 -6.37 7.41 13.23
CA LEU A 441 -5.40 8.42 13.64
C LEU A 441 -4.55 8.78 12.41
N GLU A 442 -4.55 10.05 12.01
CA GLU A 442 -3.94 10.41 10.72
C GLU A 442 -3.33 11.82 10.63
N ARG A 443 -2.48 11.98 9.60
CA ARG A 443 -2.01 13.27 9.07
C ARG A 443 -1.17 14.10 10.04
N PHE A 444 -0.10 13.53 10.62
CA PHE A 444 0.86 14.32 11.39
C PHE A 444 2.32 13.90 11.23
N TRP A 445 3.19 14.87 11.48
CA TRP A 445 4.63 14.71 11.65
C TRP A 445 4.99 14.75 13.14
N GLY A 446 5.73 13.77 13.64
CA GLY A 446 6.35 13.81 14.97
C GLY A 446 7.78 14.35 14.92
N ASN A 447 8.15 15.23 15.85
CA ASN A 447 9.52 15.72 15.94
C ASN A 447 10.54 14.58 16.19
N TYR A 448 11.69 14.65 15.52
CA TYR A 448 12.83 13.77 15.79
C TYR A 448 13.50 14.24 17.10
N GLY A 449 13.95 13.30 17.94
CA GLY A 449 14.56 13.59 19.25
C GLY A 449 13.84 13.01 20.46
N GLY A 450 12.81 12.18 20.25
CA GLY A 450 12.20 11.40 21.32
C GLY A 450 13.16 10.36 21.91
N ARG A 451 13.14 10.20 23.24
CA ARG A 451 14.03 9.27 23.96
C ARG A 451 13.41 7.87 24.10
N ASN A 452 12.50 7.66 25.05
CA ASN A 452 12.08 6.30 25.47
C ASN A 452 10.55 6.04 25.46
N PHE A 453 9.76 6.84 24.74
CA PHE A 453 8.29 6.68 24.71
C PHE A 453 7.80 5.81 23.54
N HIS A 454 6.50 5.51 23.54
CA HIS A 454 5.80 4.93 22.39
C HIS A 454 4.95 5.99 21.69
N TRP A 455 4.90 6.03 20.37
CA TRP A 455 3.97 6.91 19.66
C TRP A 455 2.53 6.45 19.87
N VAL A 456 2.30 5.14 19.73
CA VAL A 456 0.96 4.55 19.83
C VAL A 456 0.96 3.30 20.71
N GLU A 457 0.00 3.23 21.63
CA GLU A 457 -0.39 2.01 22.33
C GLU A 457 -1.83 1.62 21.97
N HIS A 458 -2.00 0.43 21.40
CA HIS A 458 -3.31 -0.14 21.10
C HIS A 458 -3.78 -1.03 22.25
N ALA A 459 -4.47 -0.43 23.23
CA ALA A 459 -4.97 -1.08 24.44
C ALA A 459 -6.47 -1.43 24.35
N SER A 460 -6.95 -1.77 23.15
CA SER A 460 -8.38 -1.94 22.87
C SER A 460 -8.68 -3.10 21.91
N SER A 461 -9.91 -3.58 21.98
CA SER A 461 -10.52 -4.50 21.01
C SER A 461 -11.01 -3.81 19.72
N ARG A 462 -11.09 -2.49 19.71
CA ARG A 462 -11.49 -1.68 18.55
C ARG A 462 -10.44 -1.74 17.45
N THR A 463 -10.85 -1.66 16.20
CA THR A 463 -9.92 -1.55 15.07
C THR A 463 -9.19 -0.21 15.11
N LEU A 464 -7.89 -0.21 14.85
CA LEU A 464 -7.08 1.01 14.72
C LEU A 464 -6.56 1.14 13.29
N VAL A 465 -6.67 2.34 12.73
CA VAL A 465 -6.08 2.71 11.44
C VAL A 465 -5.08 3.85 11.67
N LEU A 466 -3.83 3.62 11.30
CA LEU A 466 -2.75 4.62 11.32
C LEU A 466 -2.44 5.04 9.88
N LYS A 467 -2.59 6.33 9.55
CA LYS A 467 -2.54 6.78 8.16
C LYS A 467 -1.79 8.10 7.94
N ASN A 468 -0.86 8.14 6.99
CA ASN A 468 -0.08 9.33 6.63
C ASN A 468 0.65 9.96 7.84
N ILE A 469 1.42 9.13 8.55
CA ILE A 469 2.13 9.51 9.77
C ILE A 469 3.64 9.42 9.53
N ALA A 470 4.38 10.44 9.94
CA ALA A 470 5.82 10.42 9.87
C ALA A 470 6.39 10.78 11.23
N VAL A 471 6.86 9.77 11.95
CA VAL A 471 7.39 9.94 13.30
C VAL A 471 8.81 9.41 13.35
N GLY A 472 9.75 10.29 13.67
CA GLY A 472 11.14 9.92 13.84
C GLY A 472 11.50 9.79 15.31
N SER A 473 12.36 8.83 15.65
CA SER A 473 12.79 8.55 17.03
C SER A 473 11.66 8.00 17.94
N ALA A 474 12.05 7.33 19.03
CA ALA A 474 11.15 6.58 19.91
C ALA A 474 10.41 5.41 19.23
N LYS A 475 9.68 4.63 20.02
CA LYS A 475 9.08 3.35 19.61
C LYS A 475 7.74 3.61 18.93
N ALA A 476 7.47 2.99 17.78
CA ALA A 476 6.30 3.30 16.97
C ALA A 476 5.02 2.84 17.66
N TYR A 477 5.01 1.56 18.04
CA TYR A 477 3.77 0.87 18.31
C TYR A 477 3.98 -0.32 19.23
N ARG A 478 3.03 -0.49 20.15
CA ARG A 478 2.79 -1.75 20.86
C ARG A 478 1.30 -1.98 21.06
N ASN A 479 0.90 -3.23 21.26
CA ASN A 479 -0.46 -3.57 21.65
C ASN A 479 -0.51 -4.37 22.97
N SER A 480 -1.58 -4.13 23.72
CA SER A 480 -2.05 -4.96 24.83
C SER A 480 -3.49 -5.43 24.60
N GLY A 481 -4.22 -4.78 23.70
CA GLY A 481 -5.52 -5.23 23.20
C GLY A 481 -5.43 -6.14 21.97
N SER A 482 -6.60 -6.57 21.49
CA SER A 482 -6.76 -7.56 20.41
C SER A 482 -7.38 -7.00 19.12
N GLY A 483 -7.64 -5.69 19.06
CA GLY A 483 -8.26 -5.06 17.90
C GLY A 483 -7.41 -5.20 16.63
N LYS A 484 -8.02 -5.15 15.46
CA LYS A 484 -7.31 -5.17 14.18
C LYS A 484 -6.47 -3.91 13.99
N LEU A 485 -5.32 -4.00 13.32
CA LEU A 485 -4.47 -2.87 12.99
C LEU A 485 -4.30 -2.72 11.48
N PHE A 486 -4.54 -1.51 10.99
CA PHE A 486 -4.23 -1.10 9.62
C PHE A 486 -3.19 0.03 9.65
N ILE A 487 -2.12 -0.11 8.86
CA ILE A 487 -1.07 0.92 8.72
C ILE A 487 -0.99 1.30 7.25
N LYS A 488 -1.02 2.60 6.96
CA LYS A 488 -0.96 3.15 5.60
C LYS A 488 0.00 4.33 5.53
N ASP A 489 1.07 4.19 4.77
CA ASP A 489 2.03 5.26 4.51
C ASP A 489 2.60 5.85 5.81
N MET A 490 3.40 5.04 6.51
CA MET A 490 3.94 5.41 7.81
C MET A 490 5.43 5.11 7.96
N VAL A 491 6.19 6.14 8.33
CA VAL A 491 7.58 6.02 8.79
C VAL A 491 7.66 6.09 10.32
N ALA A 492 8.33 5.12 10.93
CA ALA A 492 8.57 5.04 12.38
C ALA A 492 9.70 4.05 12.72
N SER A 493 9.98 3.77 13.99
CA SER A 493 10.96 2.75 14.43
C SER A 493 10.36 1.81 15.47
N ASP A 494 10.88 0.60 15.65
CA ASP A 494 10.50 -0.34 16.72
C ASP A 494 8.99 -0.67 16.79
N TRP A 495 8.57 -1.62 15.96
CA TRP A 495 7.20 -2.12 15.88
C TRP A 495 7.04 -3.46 16.60
N ILE A 496 6.10 -3.54 17.53
CA ILE A 496 5.80 -4.78 18.26
C ILE A 496 4.34 -5.17 18.08
N PHE A 497 4.11 -6.32 17.45
CA PHE A 497 2.78 -6.90 17.24
C PHE A 497 2.64 -8.19 18.03
N LYS A 498 1.66 -8.25 18.94
CA LYS A 498 1.41 -9.40 19.82
C LYS A 498 0.01 -9.97 19.61
N ASN A 499 -0.09 -11.20 19.10
CA ASN A 499 -1.36 -11.92 18.90
C ASN A 499 -2.45 -11.06 18.22
N GLN A 500 -2.06 -10.31 17.19
CA GLN A 500 -2.91 -9.33 16.49
C GLN A 500 -3.09 -9.70 15.01
N GLN A 501 -4.08 -9.12 14.35
CA GLN A 501 -4.14 -9.11 12.88
C GLN A 501 -3.73 -7.73 12.36
N VAL A 502 -2.73 -7.71 11.48
CA VAL A 502 -2.06 -6.48 11.03
C VAL A 502 -1.97 -6.46 9.52
N TRP A 503 -2.44 -5.36 8.91
CA TRP A 503 -2.28 -5.08 7.48
C TRP A 503 -1.57 -3.75 7.27
N ALA A 504 -0.39 -3.79 6.67
CA ALA A 504 0.40 -2.61 6.37
C ALA A 504 0.56 -2.38 4.85
N ARG A 505 0.44 -1.13 4.42
CA ARG A 505 0.74 -0.68 3.05
C ARG A 505 1.71 0.49 3.14
N GLN A 506 2.87 0.37 2.50
CA GLN A 506 3.99 1.31 2.69
C GLN A 506 4.28 1.42 4.20
N LEU A 507 5.08 0.47 4.67
CA LEU A 507 5.63 0.52 6.02
C LEU A 507 7.09 0.89 5.90
N ASN A 508 7.51 1.95 6.59
CA ASN A 508 8.89 2.41 6.59
C ASN A 508 9.53 2.39 7.99
N PRO A 509 10.07 1.25 8.46
CA PRO A 509 10.84 1.22 9.70
C PRO A 509 12.29 1.75 9.55
N GLU A 510 12.69 2.72 10.37
CA GLU A 510 14.04 3.33 10.38
C GLU A 510 14.71 3.23 11.75
N GLY A 511 16.04 3.21 11.84
CA GLY A 511 16.81 3.21 13.11
C GLY A 511 17.40 1.86 13.51
N ASP A 512 18.54 1.83 14.20
CA ASP A 512 19.46 0.72 14.46
C ASP A 512 18.97 -0.47 15.35
N VAL A 513 17.67 -0.72 15.40
CA VAL A 513 17.03 -1.76 16.23
C VAL A 513 16.47 -2.91 15.39
N THR A 514 15.97 -3.96 16.08
CA THR A 514 15.02 -4.87 15.43
C THR A 514 13.80 -4.06 15.02
N LYS A 515 13.55 -3.97 13.71
CA LYS A 515 12.55 -3.07 13.16
C LYS A 515 11.13 -3.50 13.47
N ILE A 516 10.86 -4.80 13.31
CA ILE A 516 9.54 -5.39 13.53
C ILE A 516 9.69 -6.70 14.29
N ILE A 517 8.94 -6.83 15.38
CA ILE A 517 8.72 -8.08 16.11
C ILE A 517 7.26 -8.50 15.90
N ASN A 518 7.07 -9.57 15.13
CA ASN A 518 5.81 -10.29 15.05
C ASN A 518 5.83 -11.47 16.04
N ASP A 519 5.13 -11.29 17.16
CA ASP A 519 4.98 -12.26 18.24
C ASP A 519 3.57 -12.86 18.22
N GLY A 520 3.40 -13.98 17.50
CA GLY A 520 2.11 -14.67 17.40
C GLY A 520 1.02 -13.98 16.56
N SER A 521 1.36 -12.95 15.78
CA SER A 521 0.40 -12.17 14.98
C SER A 521 0.34 -12.64 13.52
N ASP A 522 -0.79 -12.37 12.85
CA ASP A 522 -0.89 -12.42 11.39
C ASP A 522 -0.50 -11.04 10.84
N LEU A 523 0.65 -10.94 10.19
CA LEU A 523 1.24 -9.72 9.65
C LEU A 523 1.33 -9.78 8.13
N TRP A 524 0.53 -8.97 7.45
CA TRP A 524 0.55 -8.80 6.00
C TRP A 524 1.09 -7.41 5.63
N ILE A 525 2.10 -7.35 4.77
CA ILE A 525 2.76 -6.09 4.35
C ILE A 525 2.82 -6.02 2.82
N LEU A 526 2.29 -4.94 2.24
CA LEU A 526 2.50 -4.55 0.84
C LEU A 526 3.44 -3.35 0.79
N GLY A 527 4.66 -3.57 0.30
CA GLY A 527 5.73 -2.57 0.28
C GLY A 527 6.32 -2.25 1.66
N LEU A 528 7.49 -2.82 1.94
CA LEU A 528 8.32 -2.53 3.12
C LEU A 528 9.56 -1.74 2.70
N LYS A 529 9.84 -0.58 3.29
CA LYS A 529 11.16 0.07 3.18
C LYS A 529 11.82 0.06 4.55
N THR A 530 13.09 -0.28 4.67
CA THR A 530 13.80 -0.17 5.97
C THR A 530 15.04 0.69 5.87
N GLU A 531 15.45 1.32 6.97
CA GLU A 531 16.73 2.03 7.09
C GLU A 531 17.56 1.58 8.30
N ASP A 532 18.88 1.65 8.18
CA ASP A 532 19.87 1.29 9.21
C ASP A 532 19.96 -0.22 9.54
N GLU A 533 20.98 -0.59 10.32
CA GLU A 533 21.24 -1.95 10.78
C GLU A 533 20.19 -2.49 11.76
N GLY A 534 20.08 -3.80 11.89
CA GLY A 534 19.21 -4.50 12.85
C GLY A 534 18.29 -5.50 12.16
N ASN A 535 17.76 -6.50 12.87
CA ASN A 535 16.85 -7.45 12.22
C ASN A 535 15.65 -6.72 11.60
N ILE A 536 15.29 -7.06 10.36
CA ILE A 536 14.15 -6.47 9.65
C ILE A 536 12.84 -6.97 10.23
N ILE A 537 12.64 -8.29 10.28
CA ILE A 537 11.48 -8.89 10.95
C ILE A 537 11.89 -10.14 11.72
N GLN A 538 11.46 -10.23 12.98
CA GLN A 538 11.43 -11.47 13.73
C GLN A 538 10.00 -12.00 13.77
N THR A 539 9.77 -13.22 13.27
CA THR A 539 8.48 -13.92 13.36
C THR A 539 8.61 -15.06 14.36
N LEU A 540 7.86 -14.96 15.44
CA LEU A 540 8.00 -15.76 16.66
C LEU A 540 6.65 -16.35 17.09
N ASN A 541 6.74 -17.38 17.94
CA ASN A 541 5.61 -17.93 18.70
C ASN A 541 4.38 -18.31 17.84
N GLY A 542 4.62 -18.85 16.63
CA GLY A 542 3.56 -19.28 15.72
C GLY A 542 2.92 -18.16 14.90
N GLY A 543 3.51 -16.97 14.92
CA GLY A 543 3.08 -15.85 14.07
C GLY A 543 3.23 -16.15 12.58
N LYS A 544 2.58 -15.35 11.75
CA LYS A 544 2.64 -15.45 10.29
C LYS A 544 3.02 -14.11 9.71
N THR A 545 4.07 -14.06 8.90
CA THR A 545 4.51 -12.83 8.23
C THR A 545 4.55 -13.03 6.73
N GLU A 546 3.81 -12.20 6.01
CA GLU A 546 3.86 -12.11 4.54
C GLU A 546 4.31 -10.71 4.12
N VAL A 547 5.46 -10.62 3.44
CA VAL A 547 6.00 -9.37 2.87
C VAL A 547 5.95 -9.44 1.35
N LEU A 548 5.24 -8.50 0.74
CA LEU A 548 4.97 -8.43 -0.69
C LEU A 548 5.57 -7.14 -1.25
N GLY A 549 6.84 -7.21 -1.63
CA GLY A 549 7.60 -6.13 -2.24
C GLY A 549 8.18 -5.14 -1.24
N GLY A 550 9.12 -4.33 -1.72
CA GLY A 550 9.83 -3.34 -0.92
C GLY A 550 11.35 -3.45 -1.00
N LEU A 551 12.03 -2.64 -0.19
CA LEU A 551 13.46 -2.43 -0.18
C LEU A 551 14.06 -2.46 1.23
N ILE A 552 15.02 -3.35 1.44
CA ILE A 552 15.93 -3.29 2.59
C ILE A 552 17.06 -2.33 2.24
N TYR A 553 17.24 -1.28 3.02
CA TYR A 553 18.30 -0.30 2.82
C TYR A 553 19.10 -0.07 4.11
N PRO A 554 20.22 -0.79 4.32
CA PRO A 554 21.03 -0.62 5.54
C PRO A 554 21.72 0.76 5.69
N GLY A 555 21.63 1.64 4.70
CA GLY A 555 22.29 2.94 4.73
C GLY A 555 23.80 2.82 4.92
N SER A 556 24.34 3.53 5.90
CA SER A 556 25.73 3.47 6.33
C SER A 556 25.99 2.49 7.48
N GLY A 557 25.01 1.67 7.85
CA GLY A 557 25.07 0.78 9.01
C GLY A 557 26.14 -0.32 8.91
N ASP A 558 26.63 -0.74 10.07
CA ASP A 558 27.58 -1.84 10.23
C ASP A 558 26.84 -3.12 10.67
N ILE A 559 26.17 -3.78 9.72
CA ILE A 559 25.55 -5.09 9.90
C ILE A 559 26.61 -6.14 10.30
N PRO A 560 26.48 -6.76 11.49
CA PRO A 560 27.33 -7.89 11.89
C PRO A 560 27.17 -9.08 10.94
N PRO A 561 28.24 -9.85 10.63
CA PRO A 561 28.17 -10.96 9.68
C PRO A 561 27.15 -12.06 10.03
N ASP A 562 26.80 -12.21 11.30
CA ASP A 562 25.83 -13.17 11.82
C ASP A 562 24.44 -12.55 12.05
N GLN A 563 24.22 -11.27 11.74
CA GLN A 563 22.90 -10.68 11.81
C GLN A 563 22.07 -11.07 10.58
N ALA A 564 20.93 -11.71 10.82
CA ALA A 564 20.00 -12.06 9.75
C ALA A 564 19.02 -10.91 9.48
N ALA A 565 18.66 -10.65 8.22
CA ALA A 565 17.58 -9.71 7.92
C ALA A 565 16.24 -10.23 8.48
N PHE A 566 15.88 -11.48 8.22
CA PHE A 566 14.67 -12.12 8.70
C PHE A 566 14.99 -13.27 9.66
N ILE A 567 14.27 -13.34 10.77
CA ILE A 567 14.32 -14.47 11.70
C ILE A 567 12.94 -15.11 11.73
N ASN A 568 12.89 -16.42 11.51
CA ASN A 568 11.68 -17.23 11.62
C ASN A 568 11.92 -18.36 12.62
N ARG A 569 11.20 -18.38 13.76
CA ARG A 569 11.35 -19.44 14.77
C ARG A 569 10.01 -20.10 15.01
N GLU A 570 9.89 -21.36 14.61
CA GLU A 570 8.66 -22.15 14.77
C GLU A 570 7.39 -21.40 14.30
N SER A 571 7.50 -20.56 13.26
CA SER A 571 6.46 -19.63 12.77
C SER A 571 6.35 -19.64 11.22
N ASP A 572 5.43 -18.89 10.60
CA ASP A 572 5.27 -18.88 9.14
C ASP A 572 5.84 -17.61 8.51
N LEU A 573 6.60 -17.74 7.42
CA LEU A 573 7.20 -16.61 6.71
C LEU A 573 7.09 -16.78 5.19
N SER A 574 6.55 -15.79 4.48
CA SER A 574 6.80 -15.61 3.05
C SER A 574 7.27 -14.19 2.72
N VAL A 575 8.33 -14.07 1.91
CA VAL A 575 8.95 -12.77 1.62
C VAL A 575 9.29 -12.64 0.14
N VAL A 576 8.86 -11.53 -0.44
CA VAL A 576 9.32 -11.01 -1.74
C VAL A 576 9.86 -9.61 -1.50
N ILE A 577 11.16 -9.39 -1.70
CA ILE A 577 11.81 -8.10 -1.38
C ILE A 577 13.14 -7.95 -2.12
N ALA A 578 13.69 -6.75 -2.19
CA ALA A 578 15.08 -6.57 -2.60
C ALA A 578 15.89 -5.76 -1.58
N GLU A 579 17.21 -5.76 -1.74
CA GLU A 579 18.15 -4.94 -0.98
C GLU A 579 18.78 -3.87 -1.89
N SER A 580 19.06 -2.68 -1.34
CA SER A 580 20.00 -1.69 -1.86
C SER A 580 21.13 -1.51 -0.85
N HIS A 581 22.34 -1.27 -1.33
CA HIS A 581 23.52 -1.07 -0.49
C HIS A 581 24.34 0.11 -1.02
N HIS A 582 24.55 1.13 -0.18
CA HIS A 582 25.26 2.37 -0.53
C HIS A 582 26.21 2.79 0.60
N GLY A 583 27.33 2.07 0.74
CA GLY A 583 28.25 2.23 1.89
C GLY A 583 27.88 1.32 3.05
N GLY A 584 28.68 1.29 4.13
CA GLY A 584 28.49 0.35 5.25
C GLY A 584 28.66 -1.12 4.86
N THR A 585 28.21 -2.04 5.71
CA THR A 585 28.12 -3.48 5.38
C THR A 585 26.70 -3.84 4.90
N ARG A 586 26.56 -5.00 4.24
CA ARG A 586 25.28 -5.52 3.72
C ARG A 586 24.90 -6.81 4.43
N TYR A 587 23.65 -7.25 4.27
CA TYR A 587 23.26 -8.57 4.77
C TYR A 587 23.99 -9.68 3.99
N THR A 588 24.72 -10.52 4.72
CA THR A 588 25.26 -11.80 4.21
C THR A 588 24.32 -12.95 4.56
N THR A 589 23.58 -12.82 5.66
CA THR A 589 22.50 -13.73 6.07
C THR A 589 21.15 -13.04 5.86
N PHE A 590 20.35 -13.55 4.92
CA PHE A 590 19.02 -12.97 4.63
C PHE A 590 17.94 -13.59 5.50
N VAL A 591 17.90 -14.91 5.62
CA VAL A 591 16.91 -15.60 6.45
C VAL A 591 17.61 -16.55 7.40
N ARG A 592 17.23 -16.51 8.67
CA ARG A 592 17.56 -17.53 9.67
C ARG A 592 16.27 -18.19 10.13
N GLU A 593 16.15 -19.49 9.88
CA GLU A 593 14.97 -20.26 10.25
C GLU A 593 15.32 -21.37 11.23
N THR A 594 14.53 -21.48 12.31
CA THR A 594 14.63 -22.54 13.32
C THR A 594 13.35 -23.36 13.32
N ARG A 595 13.50 -24.68 13.16
CA ARG A 595 12.42 -25.69 13.19
C ARG A 595 12.82 -26.88 14.06
N ASN A 596 11.98 -27.25 15.02
CA ASN A 596 12.22 -28.34 15.96
C ASN A 596 13.65 -28.31 16.55
N GLY A 597 14.14 -27.11 16.91
CA GLY A 597 15.48 -26.90 17.46
C GLY A 597 16.64 -26.93 16.44
N VAL A 598 16.38 -27.21 15.16
CA VAL A 598 17.38 -27.16 14.08
C VAL A 598 17.34 -25.78 13.42
N THR A 599 18.48 -25.13 13.30
CA THR A 599 18.59 -23.80 12.65
C THR A 599 19.33 -23.91 11.32
N LYS A 600 18.80 -23.24 10.29
CA LYS A 600 19.42 -23.09 8.98
C LYS A 600 19.41 -21.62 8.55
N THR A 601 20.25 -21.28 7.57
CA THR A 601 20.38 -19.91 7.06
C THR A 601 20.37 -19.87 5.54
N LEU A 602 19.70 -18.87 4.98
CA LEU A 602 19.76 -18.49 3.57
C LEU A 602 20.76 -17.33 3.45
N THR A 603 21.83 -17.55 2.69
CA THR A 603 22.89 -16.55 2.50
C THR A 603 22.78 -15.85 1.15
N ASP A 604 23.41 -14.70 1.06
CA ASP A 604 23.46 -13.86 -0.14
C ASP A 604 23.95 -14.58 -1.41
N GLY A 605 24.88 -15.53 -1.28
CA GLY A 605 25.42 -16.29 -2.42
C GLY A 605 24.40 -17.23 -3.08
N GLN A 606 23.26 -17.45 -2.44
CA GLN A 606 22.17 -18.30 -2.95
C GLN A 606 21.10 -17.48 -3.68
N LEU A 607 21.11 -16.15 -3.53
CA LEU A 607 20.09 -15.24 -4.03
C LEU A 607 20.53 -14.57 -5.34
N PRO A 608 19.59 -14.23 -6.24
CA PRO A 608 19.93 -13.55 -7.47
C PRO A 608 20.45 -12.13 -7.19
N PRO A 609 21.43 -11.65 -7.97
CA PRO A 609 22.05 -10.36 -7.76
C PRO A 609 21.13 -9.20 -8.15
N ARG A 610 21.24 -8.11 -7.41
CA ARG A 610 20.72 -6.78 -7.75
C ARG A 610 21.89 -5.80 -7.71
N GLY A 611 22.69 -5.76 -8.77
CA GLY A 611 24.02 -5.12 -8.71
C GLY A 611 24.88 -5.79 -7.62
N SER A 612 25.35 -5.00 -6.64
CA SER A 612 26.08 -5.54 -5.47
C SER A 612 25.17 -6.18 -4.41
N ALA A 613 23.88 -5.84 -4.40
CA ALA A 613 22.87 -6.30 -3.46
C ALA A 613 22.14 -7.57 -3.95
N ARG A 614 21.04 -7.97 -3.31
CA ARG A 614 20.28 -9.18 -3.66
C ARG A 614 18.77 -8.94 -3.75
N PHE A 615 18.11 -9.78 -4.53
CA PHE A 615 16.66 -9.99 -4.42
C PHE A 615 16.37 -11.23 -3.58
N ILE A 616 15.23 -11.24 -2.88
CA ILE A 616 14.51 -12.46 -2.53
C ILE A 616 13.27 -12.50 -3.43
N PRO A 617 13.27 -13.30 -4.52
CA PRO A 617 12.12 -13.38 -5.43
C PRO A 617 10.88 -13.99 -4.79
N LEU A 618 11.06 -15.06 -4.03
CA LEU A 618 10.08 -15.62 -3.10
C LEU A 618 10.82 -16.51 -2.10
N TYR A 619 10.76 -16.19 -0.82
CA TYR A 619 11.08 -17.11 0.27
C TYR A 619 9.80 -17.67 0.86
N VAL A 620 9.79 -18.96 1.20
CA VAL A 620 8.70 -19.62 1.92
C VAL A 620 9.28 -20.47 3.05
N GLY A 621 8.91 -20.17 4.28
CA GLY A 621 9.26 -20.90 5.48
C GLY A 621 8.00 -21.21 6.29
N THR A 622 7.40 -22.36 6.04
CA THR A 622 6.27 -22.92 6.81
C THR A 622 6.72 -24.24 7.44
N PRO A 623 6.09 -24.70 8.53
CA PRO A 623 6.11 -26.11 8.85
C PRO A 623 5.56 -26.85 7.64
N GLY A 624 6.42 -27.55 6.90
CA GLY A 624 5.96 -28.38 5.79
C GLY A 624 4.85 -29.31 6.27
N SER A 625 3.90 -29.62 5.39
CA SER A 625 3.05 -30.79 5.59
C SER A 625 4.00 -31.98 5.78
N VAL A 626 4.14 -32.45 7.01
CA VAL A 626 4.77 -33.73 7.28
C VAL A 626 3.87 -34.71 6.53
N GLU A 627 4.34 -35.28 5.41
CA GLU A 627 3.74 -36.54 4.96
C GLU A 627 3.69 -37.40 6.21
N PRO A 628 2.53 -37.91 6.65
CA PRO A 628 2.48 -38.72 7.84
C PRO A 628 3.49 -39.83 7.62
N VAL A 629 4.57 -39.81 8.41
CA VAL A 629 5.49 -40.92 8.48
C VAL A 629 4.65 -42.03 9.04
N LEU A 630 4.10 -42.85 8.15
CA LEU A 630 3.58 -44.16 8.47
C LEU A 630 4.78 -44.89 9.06
N HIS A 631 4.92 -44.81 10.38
CA HIS A 631 5.69 -45.77 11.13
C HIS A 631 5.06 -47.12 10.80
N SER A 632 5.65 -47.83 9.83
CA SER A 632 5.40 -49.24 9.65
C SER A 632 5.94 -49.95 10.89
N LEU A 633 5.12 -50.01 11.93
CA LEU A 633 5.27 -50.96 13.01
C LEU A 633 5.05 -52.35 12.40
N LEU A 634 6.15 -52.94 11.92
CA LEU A 634 6.22 -54.35 11.56
C LEU A 634 6.05 -55.18 12.83
N TYR A 635 4.81 -55.48 13.19
CA TYR A 635 4.53 -56.65 14.01
C TYR A 635 4.57 -57.88 13.11
N SER A 636 5.59 -58.70 13.31
CA SER A 636 5.67 -60.06 12.77
C SER A 636 4.57 -60.90 13.43
N PHE A 637 3.52 -61.22 12.67
CA PHE A 637 2.71 -62.41 12.92
C PHE A 637 2.93 -63.39 11.78
N SER A 638 3.29 -64.61 12.18
CA SER A 638 3.49 -65.79 11.34
C SER A 638 2.27 -66.09 10.46
N ASP A 639 2.56 -66.45 9.21
CA ASP A 639 1.72 -67.24 8.30
C ASP A 639 0.32 -66.70 7.97
N ARG A 640 0.28 -65.73 7.04
CA ARG A 640 -0.53 -65.77 5.79
C ARG A 640 -0.41 -64.43 5.05
N LYS A 641 -0.09 -64.49 3.76
CA LYS A 641 -0.09 -63.32 2.87
C LYS A 641 -1.53 -62.89 2.56
N VAL A 642 -1.93 -61.71 3.02
CA VAL A 642 -3.09 -60.97 2.49
C VAL A 642 -2.58 -59.58 2.10
N ALA A 643 -2.69 -59.24 0.81
CA ALA A 643 -2.43 -57.89 0.33
C ALA A 643 -3.69 -57.05 0.53
N ILE A 644 -3.61 -55.98 1.31
CA ILE A 644 -4.64 -54.94 1.39
C ILE A 644 -4.04 -53.70 0.70
N SER A 645 -4.58 -53.32 -0.46
CA SER A 645 -4.32 -51.99 -1.00
C SER A 645 -5.25 -50.99 -0.31
N VAL A 646 -4.67 -50.01 0.38
CA VAL A 646 -5.42 -48.85 0.88
C VAL A 646 -5.28 -47.76 -0.17
N GLY A 647 -6.28 -47.63 -1.03
CA GLY A 647 -6.41 -46.49 -1.93
C GLY A 647 -6.72 -45.21 -1.14
N ALA A 648 -6.13 -44.10 -1.55
CA ALA A 648 -6.30 -42.78 -0.95
C ALA A 648 -7.79 -42.43 -0.74
N ILE A 649 -8.16 -42.12 0.51
CA ILE A 649 -9.46 -41.53 0.82
C ILE A 649 -9.30 -40.01 0.79
N ALA A 650 -9.81 -39.39 -0.26
CA ALA A 650 -10.11 -37.97 -0.27
C ALA A 650 -11.29 -37.72 0.69
N ILE A 651 -11.08 -36.89 1.72
CA ILE A 651 -12.15 -36.42 2.58
C ILE A 651 -12.84 -35.26 1.84
N SER A 652 -13.98 -35.54 1.21
CA SER A 652 -14.96 -34.52 0.87
C SER A 652 -16.11 -34.55 1.88
N THR A 653 -16.58 -33.36 2.21
CA THR A 653 -17.58 -33.06 3.24
C THR A 653 -18.98 -33.59 2.88
N ALA A 654 -19.67 -34.06 3.92
CA ALA A 654 -21.12 -34.26 4.07
C ALA A 654 -21.81 -35.37 3.25
N GLY A 655 -22.19 -36.44 3.96
CA GLY A 655 -23.20 -37.41 3.50
C GLY A 655 -23.41 -38.54 4.49
N LEU A 656 -24.49 -38.47 5.29
CA LEU A 656 -24.96 -39.57 6.15
C LEU A 656 -25.24 -40.82 5.28
N PHE A 657 -24.60 -41.96 5.58
CA PHE A 657 -25.09 -43.25 5.09
C PHE A 657 -25.01 -44.37 6.13
N TYR A 658 -26.14 -45.07 6.23
CA TYR A 658 -26.43 -46.25 7.05
C TYR A 658 -25.66 -47.47 6.52
N LEU A 659 -24.87 -48.14 7.37
CA LEU A 659 -24.26 -49.43 7.05
C LEU A 659 -25.28 -50.57 7.23
N LYS A 660 -25.55 -51.33 6.16
CA LYS A 660 -26.26 -52.62 6.22
C LYS A 660 -25.28 -53.73 5.84
N TYR A 661 -24.93 -54.55 6.82
CA TYR A 661 -24.11 -55.75 6.66
C TYR A 661 -24.83 -56.80 5.79
N ARG A 662 -24.09 -57.43 4.86
CA ARG A 662 -24.36 -58.79 4.39
C ARG A 662 -23.04 -59.54 4.18
N LYS A 663 -22.94 -60.71 4.83
CA LYS A 663 -21.87 -61.70 4.67
C LYS A 663 -21.93 -62.34 3.28
N ALA A 664 -20.77 -62.51 2.66
CA ALA A 664 -20.27 -63.79 2.14
C ALA A 664 -18.74 -63.71 2.15
#